data_AF-A0A174VNI9-F1
#
_entry.id   AF-A0A174VNI9-F1
#
_cell.length_a   1.000
_cell.length_b   1.000
_cell.length_c   1.000
_cell.angle_alpha   90.00
_cell.angle_beta   90.00
_cell.angle_gamma   90.00
#
_symmetry.space_group_name_H-M   'P 1'
#
loop_
_entity.id
_entity.type
_entity.pdbx_description
1 polymer ?
#
loop_
_entity_poly.entity_id
_entity_poly.type
_entity_poly.pdbx_seq_one_letter_code
_entity_poly.pdbx_strand_id
1 'polypeptide(L)'
;MLELLAPAGSMEAVAAAVQNGTDAVYLGYGDFNARRNAKNFSEEEFAAAVSYCHLRGAKVYLTLNTLLTDRELPKAAEVAAQASAIGADAVLIQDLGVLRMLRQVAPDLPVHASTQMTLHNLDGVKMAADLGLTRAVLSRELSRDQIEYICQRAPIEIEVFAHGALCMCYSGQCFLSSVIGGRSGNRGLCAQPCRLKYGWMDKADAYPLSLKDLSLAGHLRELRRMGVACVKLEGRMKRPEYVAVVTGIYARAIKEDREPTEEELEQLRAAFSRQGFTQGYYLDQQGPDMFGVREETREPKELFAAARNTYQSGEAQRVPVTFYAMLRPGEPARVGVEDPDGRVATVEGPVPEAARTRPLTAEAVTTQLSRTGGTPYRCGQVRALVEENLSLPLAALNALRREALEKLSVQRQEPPRRRAGEYHAGARYENRREEPVLTISVRRAEQLTDELLRLRPALVYVPLDELAAHLEKAVGTEHTSIGVSLPRVAWDREYPGLREKLEQVRALGVKDALLGNLGMFPIARELGFTLRGDFGLEIYNAQALKEYKRLGLQSATLSFELKLAQIRDLSKCLDTELITYGRLPLMLMENCIIRNRTGSCGCQNTNILTDRKGARFPVVSAPGCRNELLNSQKLFLADRAADYRRIGLWAQRLLFTTENPRECVQVAQRYLEQGSWTPNEYTRGLYYRDVE
;
A
#
# COMPACT_ATOMS: atom_id res chain seq x y z
N MET A 1 -15.60 16.12 -0.94
CA MET A 1 -14.57 16.76 -0.09
C MET A 1 -13.31 15.92 -0.21
N LEU A 2 -12.12 16.53 -0.24
CA LEU A 2 -10.86 15.78 -0.32
C LEU A 2 -10.45 15.36 1.10
N GLU A 3 -10.45 14.06 1.40
CA GLU A 3 -10.11 13.52 2.73
C GLU A 3 -8.58 13.62 2.97
N LEU A 4 -8.17 14.15 4.13
CA LEU A 4 -6.78 14.14 4.58
C LEU A 4 -6.50 12.96 5.52
N LEU A 5 -5.62 12.06 5.08
CA LEU A 5 -5.19 10.89 5.83
C LEU A 5 -3.76 11.06 6.38
N ALA A 6 -3.65 11.18 7.70
CA ALA A 6 -2.38 11.39 8.39
C ALA A 6 -1.80 10.10 9.02
N PRO A 7 -0.47 10.00 9.14
CA PRO A 7 0.20 8.87 9.79
C PRO A 7 0.16 8.99 11.32
N ALA A 8 -0.05 7.87 12.02
CA ALA A 8 0.13 7.82 13.47
C ALA A 8 0.96 6.60 13.91
N GLY A 9 2.06 6.86 14.62
CA GLY A 9 2.95 5.85 15.23
C GLY A 9 2.91 5.82 16.76
N SER A 10 2.10 6.67 17.39
CA SER A 10 1.88 6.74 18.83
C SER A 10 0.59 7.51 19.13
N MET A 11 0.06 7.40 20.37
CA MET A 11 -1.09 8.22 20.79
C MET A 11 -0.83 9.73 20.69
N GLU A 12 0.41 10.18 20.94
CA GLU A 12 0.78 11.59 20.74
C GLU A 12 0.70 11.99 19.27
N ALA A 13 1.09 11.11 18.35
CA ALA A 13 0.96 11.36 16.91
C ALA A 13 -0.52 11.36 16.47
N VAL A 14 -1.38 10.55 17.09
CA VAL A 14 -2.85 10.61 16.89
C VAL A 14 -3.37 11.99 17.30
N ALA A 15 -3.05 12.44 18.52
CA ALA A 15 -3.44 13.76 18.99
C ALA A 15 -2.89 14.87 18.07
N ALA A 16 -1.62 14.78 17.67
CA ALA A 16 -1.00 15.72 16.74
C ALA A 16 -1.74 15.80 15.40
N ALA A 17 -2.10 14.67 14.80
CA ALA A 17 -2.81 14.63 13.53
C ALA A 17 -4.25 15.18 13.66
N VAL A 18 -5.01 14.69 14.64
CA VAL A 18 -6.42 15.04 14.83
C VAL A 18 -6.58 16.51 15.20
N GLN A 19 -5.80 17.02 16.15
CA GLN A 19 -5.86 18.43 16.56
C GLN A 19 -5.41 19.39 15.45
N ASN A 20 -4.62 18.92 14.49
CA ASN A 20 -4.22 19.69 13.32
C ASN A 20 -5.11 19.45 12.08
N GLY A 21 -6.31 18.89 12.27
CA GLY A 21 -7.37 18.96 11.27
C GLY A 21 -7.41 17.81 10.26
N THR A 22 -6.80 16.66 10.56
CA THR A 22 -6.96 15.46 9.71
C THR A 22 -8.38 14.92 9.77
N ASP A 23 -8.84 14.31 8.68
CA ASP A 23 -10.14 13.61 8.61
C ASP A 23 -10.02 12.13 9.01
N ALA A 24 -8.84 11.55 8.79
CA ALA A 24 -8.54 10.17 9.16
C ALA A 24 -7.08 10.00 9.57
N VAL A 25 -6.81 9.01 10.42
CA VAL A 25 -5.45 8.54 10.74
C VAL A 25 -5.28 7.08 10.30
N TYR A 26 -4.07 6.71 9.88
CA TYR A 26 -3.69 5.30 9.72
C TYR A 26 -2.59 4.89 10.69
N LEU A 27 -2.74 3.71 11.28
CA LEU A 27 -1.84 3.21 12.32
C LEU A 27 -1.71 1.67 12.29
N GLY A 28 -0.69 1.15 12.98
CA GLY A 28 -0.46 -0.29 13.13
C GLY A 28 -0.91 -0.80 14.50
N TYR A 29 -1.68 -1.88 14.51
CA TYR A 29 -2.03 -2.69 15.69
C TYR A 29 -1.55 -4.12 15.43
N GLY A 30 -0.75 -4.67 16.34
CA GLY A 30 0.00 -5.91 16.12
C GLY A 30 1.13 -5.80 15.07
N ASP A 31 1.71 -6.94 14.69
CA ASP A 31 2.97 -7.01 13.93
C ASP A 31 2.81 -7.18 12.41
N PHE A 32 1.60 -7.06 11.87
CA PHE A 32 1.28 -7.42 10.48
C PHE A 32 1.17 -6.20 9.56
N ASN A 33 2.12 -5.26 9.68
CA ASN A 33 2.04 -3.97 9.01
C ASN A 33 3.41 -3.50 8.46
N ALA A 34 3.42 -2.63 7.44
CA ALA A 34 4.64 -2.29 6.70
C ALA A 34 5.72 -1.48 7.46
N ARG A 35 5.55 -1.23 8.78
CA ARG A 35 6.54 -0.56 9.64
C ARG A 35 6.65 -1.28 10.99
N ARG A 36 6.96 -2.58 10.98
CA ARG A 36 7.07 -3.41 12.20
C ARG A 36 8.07 -2.89 13.24
N ASN A 37 9.09 -2.14 12.81
CA ASN A 37 10.06 -1.51 13.71
C ASN A 37 9.54 -0.25 14.44
N ALA A 38 8.34 0.25 14.09
CA ALA A 38 7.72 1.34 14.84
C ALA A 38 7.11 0.80 16.13
N LYS A 39 6.92 1.66 17.15
CA LYS A 39 6.10 1.31 18.32
C LYS A 39 4.67 1.04 17.80
N ASN A 40 4.25 -0.23 17.80
CA ASN A 40 2.87 -0.60 17.49
C ASN A 40 1.99 -0.34 18.72
N PHE A 41 0.71 -0.07 18.49
CA PHE A 41 -0.25 0.16 19.55
C PHE A 41 -0.59 -1.17 20.26
N SER A 42 -0.76 -1.14 21.59
CA SER A 42 -1.46 -2.20 22.31
C SER A 42 -2.96 -2.21 21.97
N GLU A 43 -3.71 -3.20 22.44
CA GLU A 43 -5.16 -3.24 22.28
C GLU A 43 -5.83 -2.05 22.96
N GLU A 44 -5.40 -1.71 24.18
CA GLU A 44 -5.90 -0.57 24.95
C GLU A 44 -5.52 0.76 24.30
N GLU A 45 -4.27 0.91 23.84
CA GLU A 45 -3.84 2.10 23.10
C GLU A 45 -4.63 2.23 21.79
N PHE A 46 -4.91 1.13 21.09
CA PHE A 46 -5.71 1.15 19.85
C PHE A 46 -7.17 1.56 20.11
N ALA A 47 -7.82 0.99 21.13
CA ALA A 47 -9.17 1.37 21.53
C ALA A 47 -9.24 2.84 21.97
N ALA A 48 -8.24 3.32 22.72
CA ALA A 48 -8.13 4.72 23.09
C ALA A 48 -7.95 5.63 21.87
N ALA A 49 -7.16 5.22 20.86
CA ALA A 49 -7.00 5.96 19.62
C ALA A 49 -8.32 6.07 18.84
N VAL A 50 -9.03 4.96 18.67
CA VAL A 50 -10.33 4.91 17.97
C VAL A 50 -11.34 5.81 18.68
N SER A 51 -11.48 5.66 20.00
CA SER A 51 -12.35 6.50 20.82
C SER A 51 -11.99 7.99 20.72
N TYR A 52 -10.69 8.34 20.78
CA TYR A 52 -10.22 9.72 20.68
C TYR A 52 -10.54 10.35 19.31
N CYS A 53 -10.34 9.60 18.24
CA CYS A 53 -10.61 10.01 16.86
C CYS A 53 -12.12 10.18 16.61
N HIS A 54 -12.93 9.16 16.92
CA HIS A 54 -14.38 9.18 16.65
C HIS A 54 -15.09 10.30 17.41
N LEU A 55 -14.71 10.55 18.67
CA LEU A 55 -15.21 11.67 19.46
C LEU A 55 -15.05 13.01 18.72
N ARG A 56 -13.95 13.17 17.96
CA ARG A 56 -13.58 14.38 17.21
C ARG A 56 -13.93 14.32 15.72
N GLY A 57 -14.59 13.25 15.27
CA GLY A 57 -15.02 13.07 13.88
C GLY A 57 -13.92 12.62 12.92
N ALA A 58 -12.79 12.15 13.45
CA ALA A 58 -11.74 11.55 12.63
C ALA A 58 -11.92 10.03 12.56
N LYS A 59 -11.63 9.43 11.40
CA LYS A 59 -11.65 7.98 11.19
C LYS A 59 -10.30 7.33 11.54
N VAL A 60 -10.30 6.02 11.78
CA VAL A 60 -9.10 5.22 12.02
C VAL A 60 -8.99 4.07 11.03
N TYR A 61 -7.91 4.05 10.25
CA TYR A 61 -7.61 2.98 9.30
C TYR A 61 -6.50 2.07 9.82
N LEU A 62 -6.79 0.79 9.95
CA LEU A 62 -5.83 -0.23 10.35
C LEU A 62 -4.90 -0.55 9.18
N THR A 63 -3.60 -0.64 9.46
CA THR A 63 -2.64 -1.23 8.51
C THR A 63 -2.45 -2.72 8.78
N LEU A 64 -2.87 -3.56 7.82
CA LEU A 64 -2.69 -5.01 7.81
C LEU A 64 -2.07 -5.45 6.46
N ASN A 65 -1.05 -4.71 6.04
CA ASN A 65 -0.57 -4.60 4.66
C ASN A 65 0.79 -5.28 4.44
N THR A 66 1.05 -6.40 5.11
CA THR A 66 2.25 -7.22 4.85
C THR A 66 1.88 -8.58 4.29
N LEU A 67 2.82 -9.22 3.60
CA LEU A 67 2.69 -10.63 3.22
C LEU A 67 2.77 -11.54 4.45
N LEU A 68 1.78 -12.42 4.62
CA LEU A 68 1.71 -13.31 5.78
C LEU A 68 1.91 -14.76 5.39
N THR A 69 2.54 -15.53 6.26
CA THR A 69 2.63 -17.00 6.14
C THR A 69 1.35 -17.66 6.63
N ASP A 70 1.14 -18.94 6.26
CA ASP A 70 0.04 -19.76 6.81
C ASP A 70 0.03 -19.81 8.35
N ARG A 71 1.20 -19.69 9.00
CA ARG A 71 1.33 -19.71 10.46
C ARG A 71 0.98 -18.37 11.11
N GLU A 72 1.09 -17.28 10.38
CA GLU A 72 0.78 -15.91 10.86
C GLU A 72 -0.70 -15.56 10.67
N LEU A 73 -1.36 -16.15 9.67
CA LEU A 73 -2.76 -15.87 9.35
C LEU A 73 -3.74 -16.04 10.54
N PRO A 74 -3.68 -17.10 11.38
CA PRO A 74 -4.57 -17.21 12.54
C PRO A 74 -4.47 -16.00 13.48
N LYS A 75 -3.25 -15.57 13.80
CA LYS A 75 -3.06 -14.42 14.70
C LYS A 75 -3.46 -13.10 14.04
N ALA A 76 -3.24 -12.94 12.74
CA ALA A 76 -3.73 -11.79 11.99
C ALA A 76 -5.26 -11.74 11.93
N ALA A 77 -5.92 -12.91 11.92
CA ALA A 77 -7.38 -13.00 11.96
C ALA A 77 -7.95 -12.50 13.29
N GLU A 78 -7.32 -12.88 14.41
CA GLU A 78 -7.66 -12.35 15.73
C GLU A 78 -7.52 -10.83 15.77
N VAL A 79 -6.38 -10.29 15.33
CA VAL A 79 -6.11 -8.84 15.27
C VAL A 79 -7.17 -8.12 14.44
N ALA A 80 -7.53 -8.66 13.29
CA ALA A 80 -8.55 -8.07 12.42
C ALA A 80 -9.96 -8.09 13.04
N ALA A 81 -10.34 -9.20 13.68
CA ALA A 81 -11.61 -9.31 14.37
C ALA A 81 -11.70 -8.33 15.55
N GLN A 82 -10.65 -8.24 16.36
CA GLN A 82 -10.54 -7.28 17.47
C GLN A 82 -10.63 -5.84 16.96
N ALA A 83 -9.85 -5.48 15.93
CA ALA A 83 -9.88 -4.14 15.37
C ALA A 83 -11.25 -3.76 14.80
N SER A 84 -11.93 -4.71 14.14
CA SER A 84 -13.30 -4.53 13.65
C SER A 84 -14.28 -4.24 14.80
N ALA A 85 -14.19 -5.00 15.89
CA ALA A 85 -15.04 -4.87 17.07
C ALA A 85 -14.79 -3.58 17.87
N ILE A 86 -13.53 -3.15 17.94
CA ILE A 86 -13.13 -1.88 18.58
C ILE A 86 -13.62 -0.67 17.78
N GLY A 87 -13.80 -0.83 16.46
CA GLY A 87 -14.40 0.19 15.59
C GLY A 87 -13.45 0.81 14.57
N ALA A 88 -12.39 0.11 14.15
CA ALA A 88 -11.60 0.54 12.98
C ALA A 88 -12.52 0.83 11.79
N ASP A 89 -12.31 1.92 11.07
CA ASP A 89 -13.18 2.35 9.97
C ASP A 89 -12.86 1.64 8.64
N ALA A 90 -11.60 1.24 8.46
CA ALA A 90 -11.17 0.44 7.32
C ALA A 90 -9.86 -0.30 7.65
N VAL A 91 -9.50 -1.28 6.81
CA VAL A 91 -8.21 -1.98 6.86
C VAL A 91 -7.49 -1.93 5.50
N LEU A 92 -6.20 -1.59 5.51
CA LEU A 92 -5.36 -1.60 4.31
C LEU A 92 -4.66 -2.95 4.19
N ILE A 93 -4.76 -3.60 3.03
CA ILE A 93 -4.13 -4.90 2.76
C ILE A 93 -3.29 -4.90 1.48
N GLN A 94 -2.36 -5.86 1.40
CA GLN A 94 -1.63 -6.22 0.17
C GLN A 94 -1.96 -7.66 -0.26
N ASP A 95 -1.99 -8.56 0.72
CA ASP A 95 -2.05 -10.01 0.52
C ASP A 95 -3.49 -10.49 0.28
N LEU A 96 -3.75 -11.16 -0.85
CA LEU A 96 -5.07 -11.71 -1.15
C LEU A 96 -5.49 -12.85 -0.21
N GLY A 97 -4.53 -13.51 0.44
CA GLY A 97 -4.80 -14.43 1.53
C GLY A 97 -5.36 -13.73 2.78
N VAL A 98 -4.87 -12.52 3.08
CA VAL A 98 -5.44 -11.66 4.13
C VAL A 98 -6.84 -11.18 3.77
N LEU A 99 -7.08 -10.81 2.50
CA LEU A 99 -8.44 -10.49 2.03
C LEU A 99 -9.39 -11.67 2.23
N ARG A 100 -8.98 -12.89 1.85
CA ARG A 100 -9.78 -14.10 2.04
C ARG A 100 -10.03 -14.43 3.52
N MET A 101 -9.08 -14.12 4.39
CA MET A 101 -9.23 -14.23 5.85
C MET A 101 -10.22 -13.18 6.39
N LEU A 102 -10.09 -11.91 6.00
CA LEU A 102 -10.97 -10.81 6.44
C LEU A 102 -12.44 -11.08 6.13
N ARG A 103 -12.75 -11.63 4.95
CA ARG A 103 -14.11 -12.03 4.57
C ARG A 103 -14.74 -13.08 5.50
N GLN A 104 -13.93 -13.83 6.27
CA GLN A 104 -14.43 -14.78 7.26
C GLN A 104 -14.63 -14.13 8.62
N VAL A 105 -13.62 -13.37 9.10
CA VAL A 105 -13.60 -12.90 10.49
C VAL A 105 -14.17 -11.50 10.72
N ALA A 106 -14.11 -10.64 9.70
CA ALA A 106 -14.57 -9.25 9.76
C ALA A 106 -15.22 -8.83 8.41
N PRO A 107 -16.29 -9.52 7.96
CA PRO A 107 -16.85 -9.32 6.62
C PRO A 107 -17.46 -7.92 6.37
N ASP A 108 -17.77 -7.17 7.43
CA ASP A 108 -18.35 -5.83 7.34
C ASP A 108 -17.31 -4.70 7.49
N LEU A 109 -16.03 -5.02 7.71
CA LEU A 109 -14.97 -4.02 7.79
C LEU A 109 -14.52 -3.63 6.37
N PRO A 110 -14.64 -2.35 5.96
CA PRO A 110 -14.18 -1.89 4.65
C PRO A 110 -12.70 -2.20 4.42
N VAL A 111 -12.38 -2.67 3.21
CA VAL A 111 -11.02 -3.08 2.84
C VAL A 111 -10.48 -2.15 1.76
N HIS A 112 -9.31 -1.58 2.01
CA HIS A 112 -8.61 -0.67 1.10
C HIS A 112 -7.38 -1.37 0.51
N ALA A 113 -7.11 -1.16 -0.79
CA ALA A 113 -5.92 -1.67 -1.45
C ALA A 113 -4.72 -0.80 -1.07
N SER A 114 -3.73 -1.40 -0.40
CA SER A 114 -2.47 -0.72 -0.10
C SER A 114 -1.69 -0.42 -1.37
N THR A 115 -0.87 0.64 -1.35
CA THR A 115 0.09 0.97 -2.43
C THR A 115 1.03 -0.19 -2.77
N GLN A 116 1.21 -1.10 -1.80
CA GLN A 116 1.94 -2.35 -1.94
C GLN A 116 1.30 -3.37 -2.91
N MET A 117 0.05 -3.22 -3.32
CA MET A 117 -0.57 -4.03 -4.39
C MET A 117 -0.13 -3.57 -5.79
N THR A 118 0.66 -2.50 -5.89
CA THR A 118 1.16 -1.95 -7.16
C THR A 118 0.03 -1.64 -8.16
N LEU A 119 -1.05 -0.98 -7.71
CA LEU A 119 -2.12 -0.56 -8.61
C LEU A 119 -1.69 0.71 -9.35
N HIS A 120 -1.55 0.62 -10.68
CA HIS A 120 -0.94 1.67 -11.50
C HIS A 120 -1.66 1.92 -12.84
N ASN A 121 -2.80 1.26 -13.05
CA ASN A 121 -3.67 1.42 -14.21
C ASN A 121 -5.12 1.14 -13.81
N LEU A 122 -6.06 1.49 -14.69
CA LEU A 122 -7.50 1.36 -14.41
C LEU A 122 -7.94 -0.09 -14.22
N ASP A 123 -7.37 -1.03 -14.98
CA ASP A 123 -7.74 -2.46 -14.88
C ASP A 123 -7.33 -3.07 -13.54
N GLY A 124 -6.18 -2.66 -12.98
CA GLY A 124 -5.79 -3.04 -11.62
C GLY A 124 -6.77 -2.52 -10.56
N VAL A 125 -7.25 -1.28 -10.72
CA VAL A 125 -8.26 -0.69 -9.82
C VAL A 125 -9.60 -1.40 -9.94
N LYS A 126 -10.05 -1.73 -11.15
CA LYS A 126 -11.28 -2.51 -11.38
C LYS A 126 -11.18 -3.92 -10.77
N MET A 127 -10.04 -4.58 -10.94
CA MET A 127 -9.79 -5.88 -10.30
C MET A 127 -9.87 -5.78 -8.76
N ALA A 128 -9.36 -4.71 -8.15
CA ALA A 128 -9.51 -4.47 -6.72
C ALA A 128 -10.99 -4.27 -6.33
N ALA A 129 -11.76 -3.54 -7.13
CA ALA A 129 -13.19 -3.35 -6.92
C ALA A 129 -14.00 -4.65 -7.05
N ASP A 130 -13.69 -5.50 -8.04
CA ASP A 130 -14.30 -6.83 -8.23
C ASP A 130 -13.98 -7.78 -7.07
N LEU A 131 -12.87 -7.53 -6.38
CA LEU A 131 -12.50 -8.18 -5.12
C LEU A 131 -13.20 -7.58 -3.89
N GLY A 132 -14.06 -6.57 -4.07
CA GLY A 132 -14.84 -5.95 -3.00
C GLY A 132 -14.07 -4.93 -2.15
N LEU A 133 -12.91 -4.46 -2.62
CA LEU A 133 -12.21 -3.35 -1.97
C LEU A 133 -12.92 -2.04 -2.31
N THR A 134 -12.98 -1.12 -1.35
CA THR A 134 -13.76 0.13 -1.48
C THR A 134 -12.91 1.34 -1.83
N ARG A 135 -11.59 1.23 -1.72
CA ARG A 135 -10.62 2.29 -2.04
C ARG A 135 -9.30 1.71 -2.54
N ALA A 136 -8.67 2.35 -3.50
CA ALA A 136 -7.36 1.99 -4.02
C ALA A 136 -6.32 3.09 -3.80
N VAL A 137 -5.22 2.74 -3.12
CA VAL A 137 -4.04 3.61 -3.04
C VAL A 137 -3.19 3.38 -4.29
N LEU A 138 -3.10 4.38 -5.16
CA LEU A 138 -2.33 4.26 -6.40
C LEU A 138 -0.82 4.20 -6.14
N SER A 139 -0.10 3.66 -7.13
CA SER A 139 1.36 3.67 -7.17
C SER A 139 1.86 5.12 -7.24
N ARG A 140 3.02 5.38 -6.65
CA ARG A 140 3.56 6.75 -6.45
C ARG A 140 4.24 7.31 -7.70
N GLU A 141 4.39 6.46 -8.71
CA GLU A 141 5.10 6.70 -9.95
C GLU A 141 4.18 7.25 -11.07
N LEU A 142 2.88 7.38 -10.81
CA LEU A 142 1.92 7.91 -11.80
C LEU A 142 2.03 9.43 -11.95
N SER A 143 1.86 9.88 -13.19
CA SER A 143 1.64 11.28 -13.54
C SER A 143 0.20 11.72 -13.26
N ARG A 144 -0.01 13.03 -13.18
CA ARG A 144 -1.33 13.63 -12.94
C ARG A 144 -2.36 13.18 -13.99
N ASP A 145 -1.98 13.10 -15.26
CA ASP A 145 -2.89 12.73 -16.35
C ASP A 145 -3.36 11.27 -16.20
N GLN A 146 -2.48 10.40 -15.71
CA GLN A 146 -2.81 9.00 -15.42
C GLN A 146 -3.71 8.88 -14.18
N ILE A 147 -3.43 9.66 -13.13
CA ILE A 147 -4.27 9.72 -11.93
C ILE A 147 -5.67 10.19 -12.32
N GLU A 148 -5.78 11.27 -13.09
CA GLU A 148 -7.06 11.79 -13.58
C GLU A 148 -7.81 10.75 -14.42
N TYR A 149 -7.12 10.09 -15.37
CA TYR A 149 -7.71 9.06 -16.20
C TYR A 149 -8.36 7.95 -15.37
N ILE A 150 -7.68 7.51 -14.30
CA ILE A 150 -8.18 6.49 -13.38
C ILE A 150 -9.34 7.04 -12.54
N CYS A 151 -9.19 8.21 -11.91
CA CYS A 151 -10.22 8.81 -11.07
C CYS A 151 -11.57 8.98 -11.80
N GLN A 152 -11.54 9.37 -13.07
CA GLN A 152 -12.76 9.56 -13.88
C GLN A 152 -13.49 8.25 -14.22
N ARG A 153 -12.86 7.09 -14.07
CA ARG A 153 -13.37 5.79 -14.54
C ARG A 153 -13.38 4.71 -13.46
N ALA A 154 -12.79 4.98 -12.30
CA ALA A 154 -12.68 4.04 -11.21
C ALA A 154 -14.06 3.78 -10.57
N PRO A 155 -14.42 2.51 -10.32
CA PRO A 155 -15.67 2.18 -9.61
C PRO A 155 -15.55 2.32 -8.08
N ILE A 156 -14.37 2.71 -7.57
CA ILE A 156 -14.04 2.81 -6.14
C ILE A 156 -13.21 4.06 -5.88
N GLU A 157 -13.11 4.47 -4.61
CA GLU A 157 -12.38 5.68 -4.23
C GLU A 157 -10.88 5.59 -4.56
N ILE A 158 -10.29 6.71 -4.96
CA ILE A 158 -8.86 6.81 -5.27
C ILE A 158 -8.14 7.60 -4.16
N GLU A 159 -7.08 6.99 -3.64
CA GLU A 159 -6.15 7.59 -2.67
C GLU A 159 -4.76 7.74 -3.30
N VAL A 160 -4.11 8.88 -3.06
CA VAL A 160 -2.75 9.16 -3.55
C VAL A 160 -1.87 9.67 -2.42
N PHE A 161 -0.57 9.36 -2.47
CA PHE A 161 0.38 10.01 -1.58
C PHE A 161 0.58 11.46 -2.03
N ALA A 162 0.50 12.40 -1.09
CA ALA A 162 0.75 13.82 -1.34
C ALA A 162 2.03 14.33 -0.67
N HIS A 163 2.53 13.64 0.37
CA HIS A 163 3.71 14.09 1.10
C HIS A 163 4.55 12.94 1.65
N GLY A 164 5.87 13.16 1.75
CA GLY A 164 6.80 12.31 2.50
C GLY A 164 7.71 11.45 1.61
N ALA A 165 8.32 10.42 2.18
CA ALA A 165 9.38 9.67 1.50
C ALA A 165 8.90 8.92 0.25
N LEU A 166 9.51 9.19 -0.91
CA LEU A 166 9.31 8.41 -2.13
C LEU A 166 10.13 7.12 -2.15
N CYS A 167 9.54 6.05 -2.70
CA CYS A 167 10.27 4.83 -3.02
C CYS A 167 10.84 4.94 -4.44
N MET A 168 12.05 4.43 -4.65
CA MET A 168 12.64 4.35 -5.98
C MET A 168 12.08 3.18 -6.81
N CYS A 169 11.66 2.12 -6.13
CA CYS A 169 11.02 0.98 -6.75
C CYS A 169 9.50 1.11 -6.65
N TYR A 170 8.79 0.62 -7.67
CA TYR A 170 7.36 0.36 -7.59
C TYR A 170 7.03 -0.38 -6.29
N SER A 171 6.07 0.15 -5.53
CA SER A 171 5.72 -0.36 -4.20
C SER A 171 5.12 -1.76 -4.29
N GLY A 172 5.55 -2.69 -3.44
CA GLY A 172 5.25 -4.13 -3.57
C GLY A 172 6.27 -4.90 -4.42
N GLN A 173 6.91 -4.27 -5.40
CA GLN A 173 7.79 -4.96 -6.36
C GLN A 173 9.29 -4.94 -5.97
N CYS A 174 9.61 -4.65 -4.70
CA CYS A 174 10.98 -4.44 -4.21
C CYS A 174 11.45 -5.58 -3.29
N PHE A 175 12.43 -6.35 -3.78
CA PHE A 175 13.06 -7.47 -3.06
C PHE A 175 14.50 -7.18 -2.63
N LEU A 176 15.03 -5.98 -2.90
CA LEU A 176 16.42 -5.63 -2.62
C LEU A 176 16.80 -5.87 -1.15
N SER A 177 15.98 -5.39 -0.20
CA SER A 177 16.27 -5.45 1.23
C SER A 177 16.27 -6.89 1.79
N SER A 178 15.36 -7.75 1.33
CA SER A 178 15.32 -9.14 1.75
C SER A 178 16.44 -9.95 1.13
N VAL A 179 16.65 -9.84 -0.19
CA VAL A 179 17.65 -10.68 -0.87
C VAL A 179 19.08 -10.39 -0.39
N ILE A 180 19.42 -9.13 -0.09
CA ILE A 180 20.79 -8.78 0.35
C ILE A 180 20.98 -8.79 1.87
N GLY A 181 19.90 -8.79 2.65
CA GLY A 181 19.97 -8.51 4.10
C GLY A 181 18.94 -9.22 4.97
N GLY A 182 18.08 -10.08 4.43
CA GLY A 182 17.09 -10.88 5.17
C GLY A 182 15.88 -10.09 5.71
N ARG A 183 15.78 -8.78 5.42
CA ARG A 183 14.72 -7.91 5.96
C ARG A 183 13.77 -7.48 4.86
N SER A 184 12.58 -8.10 4.78
CA SER A 184 11.67 -7.83 3.66
C SER A 184 10.97 -6.49 3.78
N GLY A 185 10.94 -5.75 2.67
CA GLY A 185 10.11 -4.54 2.59
C GLY A 185 8.62 -4.86 2.56
N ASN A 186 8.24 -5.96 1.91
CA ASN A 186 6.86 -6.41 1.78
C ASN A 186 6.35 -7.09 3.05
N ARG A 187 7.24 -7.40 4.00
CA ARG A 187 6.93 -7.81 5.38
C ARG A 187 7.22 -6.73 6.43
N GLY A 188 7.44 -5.48 6.02
CA GLY A 188 7.49 -4.32 6.90
C GLY A 188 8.81 -4.02 7.61
N LEU A 189 9.91 -4.62 7.18
CA LEU A 189 11.24 -4.50 7.79
C LEU A 189 12.32 -3.87 6.88
N CYS A 190 11.90 -3.25 5.77
CA CYS A 190 12.79 -2.57 4.81
C CYS A 190 13.92 -1.78 5.50
N ALA A 191 15.17 -2.16 5.22
CA ALA A 191 16.37 -1.51 5.75
C ALA A 191 16.83 -0.30 4.92
N GLN A 192 16.01 0.11 3.93
CA GLN A 192 16.27 1.23 3.02
C GLN A 192 17.62 1.17 2.28
N PRO A 193 18.03 0.03 1.70
CA PRO A 193 19.33 -0.09 1.03
C PRO A 193 19.49 0.90 -0.14
N CYS A 194 18.39 1.26 -0.83
CA CYS A 194 18.38 2.29 -1.87
C CYS A 194 18.85 3.69 -1.41
N ARG A 195 18.92 3.93 -0.10
CA ARG A 195 19.41 5.20 0.49
C ARG A 195 20.92 5.20 0.75
N LEU A 196 21.61 4.08 0.51
CA LEU A 196 23.05 3.94 0.70
C LEU A 196 23.83 4.40 -0.55
N LYS A 197 25.16 4.47 -0.39
CA LYS A 197 26.06 4.79 -1.51
C LYS A 197 26.13 3.63 -2.49
N TYR A 198 26.04 3.98 -3.76
CA TYR A 198 26.33 3.13 -4.91
C TYR A 198 27.17 3.93 -5.91
N GLY A 199 27.71 3.25 -6.90
CA GLY A 199 28.18 3.92 -8.11
C GLY A 199 28.41 2.93 -9.23
N TRP A 200 28.94 3.43 -10.34
CA TRP A 200 28.99 2.66 -11.57
C TRP A 200 30.33 1.93 -11.70
N MET A 201 30.28 0.67 -12.10
CA MET A 201 31.45 -0.21 -12.23
C MET A 201 32.13 -0.53 -10.88
N ASP A 202 33.09 0.26 -10.41
CA ASP A 202 33.96 -0.15 -9.29
C ASP A 202 33.98 0.80 -8.08
N LYS A 203 33.29 1.95 -8.13
CA LYS A 203 33.33 2.95 -7.06
C LYS A 203 31.94 3.29 -6.55
N ALA A 204 31.72 3.19 -5.24
CA ALA A 204 30.47 3.57 -4.58
C ALA A 204 30.55 4.99 -3.99
N ASP A 205 30.42 6.00 -4.86
CA ASP A 205 30.64 7.41 -4.52
C ASP A 205 29.41 8.32 -4.70
N ALA A 206 28.26 7.78 -5.10
CA ALA A 206 27.03 8.54 -5.35
C ALA A 206 25.79 7.89 -4.70
N TYR A 207 24.61 8.49 -4.94
CA TYR A 207 23.31 7.99 -4.43
C TYR A 207 22.26 7.86 -5.55
N PRO A 208 22.53 7.06 -6.60
CA PRO A 208 21.70 6.96 -7.80
C PRO A 208 20.34 6.29 -7.58
N LEU A 209 20.02 5.86 -6.36
CA LEU A 209 18.75 5.23 -5.98
C LEU A 209 17.99 6.00 -4.89
N SER A 210 18.52 7.13 -4.40
CA SER A 210 17.92 7.89 -3.29
C SER A 210 17.10 9.07 -3.80
N LEU A 211 15.78 8.94 -3.80
CA LEU A 211 14.86 10.02 -4.21
C LEU A 211 14.64 11.08 -3.11
N LYS A 212 14.42 12.33 -3.50
CA LYS A 212 13.87 13.37 -2.60
C LYS A 212 12.48 12.96 -2.09
N ASP A 213 11.97 13.71 -1.12
CA ASP A 213 10.61 13.50 -0.59
C ASP A 213 9.59 14.09 -1.57
N LEU A 214 8.39 13.50 -1.64
CA LEU A 214 7.25 14.06 -2.37
C LEU A 214 6.67 15.24 -1.60
N SER A 215 6.27 16.29 -2.31
CA SER A 215 5.30 17.26 -1.79
C SER A 215 4.41 17.78 -2.92
N LEU A 216 3.12 17.45 -2.83
CA LEU A 216 2.04 17.92 -3.70
C LEU A 216 1.19 18.98 -3.00
N ALA A 217 1.74 19.65 -1.99
CA ALA A 217 1.02 20.67 -1.23
C ALA A 217 0.47 21.79 -2.14
N GLY A 218 1.21 22.14 -3.19
CA GLY A 218 0.81 23.13 -4.21
C GLY A 218 -0.09 22.61 -5.34
N HIS A 219 -0.64 21.40 -5.21
CA HIS A 219 -1.48 20.75 -6.22
C HIS A 219 -2.80 20.22 -5.64
N LEU A 220 -3.19 20.65 -4.44
CA LEU A 220 -4.36 20.08 -3.73
C LEU A 220 -5.69 20.38 -4.45
N ARG A 221 -5.81 21.58 -5.03
CA ARG A 221 -6.97 21.94 -5.86
C ARG A 221 -7.07 21.08 -7.12
N GLU A 222 -5.93 20.81 -7.76
CA GLU A 222 -5.85 19.97 -8.96
C GLU A 222 -6.27 18.53 -8.61
N LEU A 223 -5.68 17.94 -7.56
CA LEU A 223 -6.03 16.62 -7.04
C LEU A 223 -7.54 16.48 -6.76
N ARG A 224 -8.15 17.48 -6.09
CA ARG A 224 -9.59 17.50 -5.84
C ARG A 224 -10.41 17.52 -7.13
N ARG A 225 -10.00 18.33 -8.13
CA ARG A 225 -10.71 18.45 -9.42
C ARG A 225 -10.64 17.17 -10.24
N MET A 226 -9.50 16.47 -10.20
CA MET A 226 -9.31 15.19 -10.91
C MET A 226 -10.20 14.07 -10.35
N GLY A 227 -10.74 14.22 -9.13
CA GLY A 227 -11.58 13.22 -8.48
C GLY A 227 -10.83 12.34 -7.48
N VAL A 228 -9.65 12.77 -7.00
CA VAL A 228 -8.99 12.10 -5.87
C VAL A 228 -9.87 12.24 -4.63
N ALA A 229 -10.16 11.12 -3.99
CA ALA A 229 -11.01 11.08 -2.78
C ALA A 229 -10.19 11.35 -1.51
N CYS A 230 -8.95 10.87 -1.47
CA CYS A 230 -8.08 10.98 -0.30
C CYS A 230 -6.62 11.32 -0.68
N VAL A 231 -6.03 12.26 0.04
CA VAL A 231 -4.58 12.51 0.04
C VAL A 231 -3.95 11.94 1.31
N LYS A 232 -2.88 11.18 1.12
CA LYS A 232 -2.15 10.51 2.18
C LYS A 232 -0.81 11.17 2.45
N LEU A 233 -0.56 11.45 3.72
CA LEU A 233 0.74 11.90 4.21
C LEU A 233 1.55 10.71 4.70
N GLU A 234 2.82 10.58 4.31
CA GLU A 234 3.71 9.59 4.90
C GLU A 234 4.53 10.17 6.07
N GLY A 235 4.67 9.39 7.13
CA GLY A 235 5.44 9.77 8.30
C GLY A 235 5.24 8.90 9.53
N ARG A 236 4.82 7.62 9.42
CA ARG A 236 4.47 6.82 10.63
C ARG A 236 5.62 6.62 11.63
N MET A 237 6.86 6.73 11.16
CA MET A 237 8.07 6.66 12.00
C MET A 237 8.62 8.05 12.37
N LYS A 238 7.90 9.13 12.04
CA LYS A 238 8.28 10.51 12.37
C LYS A 238 7.74 10.89 13.73
N ARG A 239 8.33 11.93 14.31
CA ARG A 239 7.90 12.45 15.61
C ARG A 239 6.55 13.17 15.50
N PRO A 240 5.77 13.28 16.59
CA PRO A 240 4.48 13.96 16.59
C PRO A 240 4.54 15.40 16.07
N GLU A 241 5.63 16.15 16.31
CA GLU A 241 5.76 17.52 15.82
C GLU A 241 5.81 17.61 14.29
N TYR A 242 6.47 16.65 13.62
CA TYR A 242 6.43 16.55 12.16
C TYR A 242 5.00 16.28 11.68
N VAL A 243 4.29 15.36 12.35
CA VAL A 243 2.90 15.03 12.01
C VAL A 243 2.01 16.27 12.15
N ALA A 244 2.14 17.04 13.24
CA ALA A 244 1.39 18.27 13.47
C ALA A 244 1.64 19.32 12.38
N VAL A 245 2.92 19.62 12.06
CA VAL A 245 3.27 20.63 11.04
C VAL A 245 2.70 20.27 9.67
N VAL A 246 2.99 19.05 9.19
CA VAL A 246 2.56 18.65 7.85
C VAL A 246 1.05 18.56 7.78
N THR A 247 0.40 17.92 8.75
CA THR A 247 -1.07 17.78 8.77
C THR A 247 -1.74 19.14 8.82
N GLY A 248 -1.28 20.05 9.68
CA GLY A 248 -1.89 21.37 9.84
C GLY A 248 -1.82 22.23 8.58
N ILE A 249 -0.69 22.18 7.86
CA ILE A 249 -0.54 22.90 6.59
C ILE A 249 -1.49 22.34 5.52
N TYR A 250 -1.52 21.01 5.35
CA TYR A 250 -2.40 20.37 4.36
C TYR A 250 -3.88 20.58 4.72
N ALA A 251 -4.26 20.45 5.99
CA ALA A 251 -5.63 20.63 6.45
C ALA A 251 -6.13 22.06 6.20
N ARG A 252 -5.31 23.07 6.49
CA ARG A 252 -5.66 24.48 6.19
C ARG A 252 -5.81 24.70 4.69
N ALA A 253 -4.84 24.25 3.89
CA ALA A 253 -4.88 24.38 2.44
C ALA A 253 -6.16 23.74 1.83
N ILE A 254 -6.53 22.53 2.28
CA ILE A 254 -7.75 21.85 1.84
C ILE A 254 -9.01 22.60 2.30
N LYS A 255 -9.09 22.99 3.57
CA LYS A 255 -10.27 23.62 4.17
C LYS A 255 -10.54 25.01 3.62
N GLU A 256 -9.49 25.80 3.41
CA GLU A 256 -9.55 27.15 2.84
C GLU A 256 -9.58 27.13 1.31
N ASP A 257 -9.55 25.94 0.71
CA ASP A 257 -9.50 25.71 -0.74
C ASP A 257 -8.46 26.60 -1.41
N ARG A 258 -7.22 26.60 -0.92
CA ARG A 258 -6.09 27.42 -1.43
C ARG A 258 -4.80 26.61 -1.48
N GLU A 259 -3.83 27.14 -2.23
CA GLU A 259 -2.47 26.61 -2.18
C GLU A 259 -1.72 27.13 -0.91
N PRO A 260 -0.72 26.40 -0.42
CA PRO A 260 0.11 26.82 0.71
C PRO A 260 0.85 28.12 0.43
N THR A 261 1.08 28.93 1.47
CA THR A 261 1.93 30.13 1.37
C THR A 261 3.41 29.74 1.29
N GLU A 262 4.28 30.66 0.84
CA GLU A 262 5.73 30.39 0.82
C GLU A 262 6.28 30.11 2.24
N GLU A 263 5.73 30.75 3.27
CA GLU A 263 6.07 30.46 4.66
C GLU A 263 5.70 29.02 5.05
N GLU A 264 4.50 28.55 4.67
CA GLU A 264 4.09 27.16 4.91
C GLU A 264 4.98 26.18 4.13
N LEU A 265 5.38 26.51 2.90
CA LEU A 265 6.32 25.69 2.13
C LEU A 265 7.70 25.61 2.81
N GLU A 266 8.18 26.71 3.37
CA GLU A 266 9.44 26.73 4.13
C GLU A 266 9.34 25.91 5.42
N GLN A 267 8.21 25.99 6.13
CA GLN A 267 7.94 25.13 7.29
C GLN A 267 7.96 23.64 6.92
N LEU A 268 7.39 23.25 5.77
CA LEU A 268 7.47 21.87 5.28
C LEU A 268 8.93 21.45 5.00
N ARG A 269 9.73 22.31 4.34
CA ARG A 269 11.15 22.04 4.05
C ARG A 269 11.95 21.87 5.34
N ALA A 270 11.71 22.73 6.33
CA ALA A 270 12.38 22.73 7.63
C ALA A 270 11.99 21.53 8.50
N ALA A 271 10.72 21.10 8.47
CA ALA A 271 10.22 20.00 9.30
C ALA A 271 10.95 18.68 9.00
N PHE A 272 11.06 18.32 7.71
CA PHE A 272 11.95 17.27 7.21
C PHE A 272 11.93 17.23 5.68
N SER A 273 13.10 17.24 5.04
CA SER A 273 13.22 16.92 3.63
C SER A 273 14.58 16.28 3.32
N ARG A 274 14.71 15.67 2.14
CA ARG A 274 15.98 15.09 1.65
C ARG A 274 16.51 15.98 0.53
N GLN A 275 17.19 17.08 0.90
CA GLN A 275 17.57 18.13 -0.06
C GLN A 275 16.36 18.69 -0.82
N GLY A 276 15.30 18.99 -0.07
CA GLY A 276 14.03 19.51 -0.62
C GLY A 276 13.06 18.42 -1.07
N PHE A 277 12.09 18.83 -1.89
CA PHE A 277 11.02 18.00 -2.41
C PHE A 277 11.13 17.78 -3.91
N THR A 278 10.45 16.75 -4.42
CA THR A 278 10.27 16.51 -5.86
C THR A 278 8.80 16.28 -6.19
N GLN A 279 8.44 16.61 -7.43
CA GLN A 279 7.14 16.35 -8.04
C GLN A 279 7.30 15.60 -9.38
N GLY A 280 8.49 15.06 -9.64
CA GLY A 280 8.88 14.60 -10.98
C GLY A 280 7.95 13.54 -11.58
N TYR A 281 7.47 12.57 -10.79
CA TYR A 281 6.50 11.60 -11.29
C TYR A 281 5.16 12.25 -11.63
N TYR A 282 4.62 13.06 -10.71
CA TYR A 282 3.34 13.75 -10.87
C TYR A 282 3.31 14.65 -12.12
N LEU A 283 4.41 15.35 -12.40
CA LEU A 283 4.54 16.25 -13.56
C LEU A 283 5.02 15.56 -14.85
N ASP A 284 5.22 14.24 -14.85
CA ASP A 284 5.86 13.47 -15.94
C ASP A 284 7.24 14.04 -16.35
N GLN A 285 8.02 14.48 -15.36
CA GLN A 285 9.36 15.08 -15.48
C GLN A 285 10.39 14.23 -14.70
N GLN A 286 10.60 12.97 -15.12
CA GLN A 286 11.62 12.13 -14.49
C GLN A 286 13.04 12.61 -14.86
N GLY A 287 13.93 12.66 -13.88
CA GLY A 287 15.33 13.00 -14.12
C GLY A 287 16.19 13.05 -12.85
N PRO A 288 17.46 13.49 -12.97
CA PRO A 288 18.41 13.59 -11.86
C PRO A 288 17.94 14.48 -10.70
N ASP A 289 17.12 15.51 -10.97
CA ASP A 289 16.65 16.46 -9.94
C ASP A 289 15.70 15.83 -8.91
N MET A 290 15.15 14.66 -9.23
CA MET A 290 14.35 13.86 -8.29
C MET A 290 15.19 13.20 -7.19
N PHE A 291 16.52 13.15 -7.32
CA PHE A 291 17.40 12.46 -6.39
C PHE A 291 17.99 13.41 -5.35
N GLY A 292 18.16 12.91 -4.13
CA GLY A 292 18.69 13.67 -3.02
C GLY A 292 19.04 12.79 -1.84
N VAL A 293 19.88 13.33 -0.96
CA VAL A 293 20.29 12.68 0.29
C VAL A 293 19.72 13.39 1.49
N ARG A 294 19.70 12.68 2.63
CA ARG A 294 19.41 13.32 3.91
C ARG A 294 20.65 14.11 4.33
N GLU A 295 20.47 15.39 4.60
CA GLU A 295 21.48 16.24 5.21
C GLU A 295 21.24 16.32 6.72
N GLU A 296 22.34 16.49 7.48
CA GLU A 296 22.24 16.84 8.90
C GLU A 296 21.91 18.32 9.01
N THR A 297 20.61 18.63 9.07
CA THR A 297 20.12 19.98 9.32
C THR A 297 19.89 20.21 10.82
N ARG A 298 20.02 21.47 11.26
CA ARG A 298 19.66 21.84 12.64
C ARG A 298 18.16 21.65 12.81
N GLU A 299 17.77 21.01 13.92
CA GLU A 299 16.35 20.82 14.25
C GLU A 299 15.64 22.18 14.38
N PRO A 300 14.47 22.37 13.75
CA PRO A 300 13.72 23.62 13.82
C PRO A 300 12.97 23.72 15.16
N LYS A 301 13.71 24.00 16.24
CA LYS A 301 13.21 23.95 17.62
C LYS A 301 11.97 24.81 17.86
N GLU A 302 11.95 26.03 17.33
CA GLU A 302 10.83 26.97 17.49
C GLU A 302 9.57 26.46 16.78
N LEU A 303 9.71 25.98 15.54
CA LEU A 303 8.62 25.37 14.78
C LEU A 303 8.05 24.15 15.50
N PHE A 304 8.92 23.27 16.02
CA PHE A 304 8.47 22.08 16.75
C PHE A 304 7.86 22.40 18.12
N ALA A 305 8.34 23.42 18.82
CA ALA A 305 7.71 23.89 20.05
C ALA A 305 6.32 24.47 19.78
N ALA A 306 6.18 25.29 18.73
CA ALA A 306 4.90 25.81 18.28
C ALA A 306 3.94 24.67 17.89
N ALA A 307 4.42 23.71 17.10
CA ALA A 307 3.65 22.54 16.69
C ALA A 307 3.20 21.70 17.89
N ARG A 308 4.07 21.52 18.90
CA ARG A 308 3.72 20.78 20.13
C ARG A 308 2.56 21.41 20.90
N ASN A 309 2.55 22.74 20.99
CA ASN A 309 1.47 23.46 21.68
C ASN A 309 0.09 23.22 21.01
N THR A 310 0.05 23.01 19.69
CA THR A 310 -1.22 22.81 18.96
C THR A 310 -2.01 21.58 19.39
N TYR A 311 -1.36 20.54 19.92
CA TYR A 311 -2.01 19.29 20.33
C TYR A 311 -1.88 18.98 21.82
N GLN A 312 -1.11 19.78 22.57
CA GLN A 312 -1.06 19.70 24.04
C GLN A 312 -1.96 20.73 24.73
N SER A 313 -2.29 21.83 24.06
CA SER A 313 -3.05 22.93 24.65
C SER A 313 -4.37 23.17 23.93
N GLY A 314 -5.48 22.90 24.62
CA GLY A 314 -6.83 23.19 24.13
C GLY A 314 -7.43 22.11 23.23
N GLU A 315 -8.48 22.50 22.50
CA GLU A 315 -9.28 21.62 21.65
C GLU A 315 -9.49 22.32 20.30
N ALA A 316 -8.54 22.11 19.40
CA ALA A 316 -8.47 22.78 18.11
C ALA A 316 -9.46 22.15 17.11
N GLN A 317 -9.51 20.81 17.07
CA GLN A 317 -10.47 20.07 16.24
C GLN A 317 -11.76 19.83 17.01
N ARG A 318 -12.82 20.58 16.65
CA ARG A 318 -14.12 20.52 17.32
C ARG A 318 -15.25 20.18 16.36
N VAL A 319 -16.12 19.26 16.73
CA VAL A 319 -17.29 18.85 15.95
C VAL A 319 -18.39 19.91 16.06
N PRO A 320 -18.94 20.43 14.95
CA PRO A 320 -20.08 21.35 15.01
C PRO A 320 -21.33 20.60 15.47
N VAL A 321 -22.02 21.12 16.49
CA VAL A 321 -23.28 20.54 17.00
C VAL A 321 -24.41 21.55 16.94
N THR A 322 -25.63 21.04 16.77
CA THR A 322 -26.87 21.82 16.86
C THR A 322 -27.56 21.52 18.17
N PHE A 323 -27.82 22.55 18.98
CA PHE A 323 -28.62 22.41 20.19
C PHE A 323 -30.10 22.67 19.94
N TYR A 324 -30.95 21.92 20.61
CA TYR A 324 -32.38 22.11 20.68
C TYR A 324 -32.77 22.33 22.15
N ALA A 325 -33.65 23.28 22.43
CA ALA A 325 -34.16 23.51 23.77
C ALA A 325 -35.67 23.74 23.74
N MET A 326 -36.38 23.10 24.67
CA MET A 326 -37.83 23.19 24.82
C MET A 326 -38.17 23.45 26.28
N LEU A 327 -38.71 24.62 26.59
CA LEU A 327 -39.12 25.02 27.94
C LEU A 327 -40.59 25.42 27.91
N ARG A 328 -41.43 24.65 28.61
CA ARG A 328 -42.88 24.83 28.70
C ARG A 328 -43.37 24.82 30.14
N PRO A 329 -44.50 25.48 30.46
CA PRO A 329 -45.11 25.41 31.78
C PRO A 329 -45.53 23.98 32.13
N GLY A 330 -45.22 23.53 33.34
CA GLY A 330 -45.65 22.21 33.84
C GLY A 330 -44.93 21.00 33.25
N GLU A 331 -44.05 21.19 32.26
CA GLU A 331 -43.22 20.13 31.68
C GLU A 331 -41.74 20.28 32.10
N PRO A 332 -40.99 19.17 32.28
CA PRO A 332 -39.54 19.22 32.44
C PRO A 332 -38.85 19.99 31.30
N ALA A 333 -37.87 20.83 31.62
CA ALA A 333 -37.07 21.47 30.58
C ALA A 333 -36.30 20.41 29.78
N ARG A 334 -36.37 20.45 28.44
CA ARG A 334 -35.68 19.49 27.57
C ARG A 334 -34.58 20.17 26.79
N VAL A 335 -33.39 19.57 26.77
CA VAL A 335 -32.27 19.99 25.92
C VAL A 335 -31.82 18.79 25.09
N GLY A 336 -31.74 18.99 23.78
CA GLY A 336 -31.19 18.03 22.82
C GLY A 336 -29.92 18.58 22.18
N VAL A 337 -29.03 17.70 21.76
CA VAL A 337 -27.87 18.03 20.92
C VAL A 337 -27.74 17.02 19.80
N GLU A 338 -27.47 17.52 18.59
CA GLU A 338 -27.30 16.73 17.37
C GLU A 338 -25.94 17.00 16.74
N ASP A 339 -25.25 15.93 16.30
CA ASP A 339 -23.99 16.00 15.55
C ASP A 339 -24.21 15.93 14.02
N PRO A 340 -23.16 16.15 13.20
CA PRO A 340 -23.29 16.12 11.74
C PRO A 340 -23.61 14.74 11.15
N ASP A 341 -23.43 13.68 11.94
CA ASP A 341 -23.72 12.31 11.54
C ASP A 341 -25.16 11.89 11.92
N GLY A 342 -25.95 12.82 12.48
CA GLY A 342 -27.34 12.62 12.88
C GLY A 342 -27.53 11.95 14.24
N ARG A 343 -26.46 11.83 15.06
CA ARG A 343 -26.61 11.32 16.43
C ARG A 343 -27.27 12.37 17.30
N VAL A 344 -28.28 11.97 18.06
CA VAL A 344 -29.05 12.85 18.93
C VAL A 344 -29.01 12.36 20.37
N ALA A 345 -28.62 13.25 21.28
CA ALA A 345 -28.71 13.03 22.72
C ALA A 345 -29.69 14.03 23.33
N THR A 346 -30.63 13.55 24.16
CA THR A 346 -31.63 14.38 24.84
C THR A 346 -31.55 14.18 26.35
N VAL A 347 -31.75 15.27 27.09
CA VAL A 347 -31.79 15.30 28.56
C VAL A 347 -33.00 16.09 29.04
N GLU A 348 -33.51 15.70 30.20
CA GLU A 348 -34.61 16.39 30.89
C GLU A 348 -34.08 17.00 32.19
N GLY A 349 -34.57 18.19 32.52
CA GLY A 349 -34.20 18.93 33.71
C GLY A 349 -35.39 19.26 34.60
N PRO A 350 -35.22 20.17 35.57
CA PRO A 350 -36.34 20.60 36.40
C PRO A 350 -37.43 21.29 35.57
N VAL A 351 -38.66 21.20 36.07
CA VAL A 351 -39.81 21.92 35.51
C VAL A 351 -39.57 23.43 35.68
N PRO A 352 -39.64 24.24 34.61
CA PRO A 352 -39.53 25.70 34.73
C PRO A 352 -40.63 26.27 35.63
N GLU A 353 -40.25 27.16 36.52
CA GLU A 353 -41.18 27.83 37.43
C GLU A 353 -41.71 29.13 36.82
N ALA A 354 -42.83 29.64 37.32
CA ALA A 354 -43.28 30.98 36.95
C ALA A 354 -42.25 32.03 37.41
N ALA A 355 -41.87 32.93 36.50
CA ALA A 355 -40.89 33.97 36.76
C ALA A 355 -41.38 34.96 37.83
N ARG A 356 -40.67 35.02 38.96
CA ARG A 356 -40.96 35.99 40.04
C ARG A 356 -40.31 37.36 39.83
N THR A 357 -39.25 37.41 39.02
CA THR A 357 -38.51 38.63 38.68
C THR A 357 -38.41 38.79 37.16
N ARG A 358 -37.26 38.45 36.56
CA ARG A 358 -37.05 38.52 35.11
C ARG A 358 -37.28 37.15 34.47
N PRO A 359 -38.15 37.03 33.45
CA PRO A 359 -38.34 35.77 32.74
C PRO A 359 -37.10 35.38 31.94
N LEU A 360 -36.91 34.08 31.78
CA LEU A 360 -35.85 33.50 30.97
C LEU A 360 -36.18 33.71 29.48
N THR A 361 -35.25 34.30 28.72
CA THR A 361 -35.45 34.53 27.28
C THR A 361 -34.80 33.44 26.43
N ALA A 362 -35.29 33.23 25.21
CA ALA A 362 -34.67 32.34 24.23
C ALA A 362 -33.21 32.73 23.92
N GLU A 363 -32.89 34.03 23.94
CA GLU A 363 -31.52 34.53 23.79
C GLU A 363 -30.61 34.12 24.96
N ALA A 364 -31.13 34.14 26.19
CA ALA A 364 -30.37 33.71 27.36
C ALA A 364 -30.09 32.20 27.31
N VAL A 365 -31.07 31.39 26.91
CA VAL A 365 -30.89 29.95 26.66
C VAL A 365 -29.85 29.72 25.58
N THR A 366 -29.97 30.40 24.43
CA THR A 366 -29.02 30.34 23.31
C THR A 366 -27.60 30.66 23.76
N THR A 367 -27.44 31.72 24.55
CA THR A 367 -26.13 32.15 25.08
C THR A 367 -25.53 31.09 26.00
N GLN A 368 -26.32 30.45 26.87
CA GLN A 368 -25.79 29.42 27.76
C GLN A 368 -25.46 28.12 27.03
N LEU A 369 -26.31 27.66 26.12
CA LEU A 369 -26.07 26.43 25.38
C LEU A 369 -24.86 26.54 24.44
N SER A 370 -24.59 27.73 23.91
CA SER A 370 -23.46 27.98 23.01
C SER A 370 -22.08 27.89 23.68
N ARG A 371 -22.00 27.86 25.02
CA ARG A 371 -20.73 27.80 25.77
C ARG A 371 -20.19 26.38 25.85
N THR A 372 -19.54 25.92 24.78
CA THR A 372 -18.95 24.57 24.67
C THR A 372 -17.42 24.54 24.86
N GLY A 373 -16.84 25.57 25.47
CA GLY A 373 -15.39 25.65 25.72
C GLY A 373 -14.87 24.45 26.53
N GLY A 374 -13.68 23.95 26.18
CA GLY A 374 -13.07 22.78 26.82
C GLY A 374 -13.69 21.44 26.42
N THR A 375 -14.65 21.41 25.49
CA THR A 375 -15.24 20.19 24.95
C THR A 375 -14.81 19.99 23.49
N PRO A 376 -14.84 18.75 22.96
CA PRO A 376 -14.57 18.46 21.54
C PRO A 376 -15.66 18.98 20.61
N TYR A 377 -16.57 19.83 21.09
CA TYR A 377 -17.70 20.37 20.34
C TYR A 377 -17.61 21.89 20.21
N ARG A 378 -18.06 22.39 19.06
CA ARG A 378 -18.35 23.81 18.84
C ARG A 378 -19.85 23.96 18.59
N CYS A 379 -20.48 24.92 19.24
CA CYS A 379 -21.87 25.26 18.93
C CYS A 379 -21.95 25.83 17.51
N GLY A 380 -22.62 25.12 16.60
CA GLY A 380 -22.92 25.60 15.26
C GLY A 380 -24.23 26.39 15.21
N GLN A 381 -25.27 25.86 15.86
CA GLN A 381 -26.60 26.47 15.90
C GLN A 381 -27.30 26.13 17.23
N VAL A 382 -28.19 27.02 17.69
CA VAL A 382 -29.15 26.73 18.77
C VAL A 382 -30.56 27.03 18.27
N ARG A 383 -31.50 26.13 18.54
CA ARG A 383 -32.94 26.31 18.32
C ARG A 383 -33.65 26.18 19.66
N ALA A 384 -34.09 27.30 20.22
CA ALA A 384 -34.73 27.34 21.53
C ALA A 384 -36.19 27.78 21.40
N LEU A 385 -37.11 26.96 21.90
CA LEU A 385 -38.50 27.35 22.19
C LEU A 385 -38.63 27.56 23.70
N VAL A 386 -38.92 28.79 24.09
CA VAL A 386 -39.12 29.19 25.49
C VAL A 386 -40.48 29.90 25.58
N GLU A 387 -41.43 29.27 26.25
CA GLU A 387 -42.74 29.88 26.49
C GLU A 387 -42.67 30.99 27.55
N GLU A 388 -43.66 31.90 27.52
CA GLU A 388 -43.63 33.13 28.28
C GLU A 388 -43.67 32.92 29.81
N ASN A 389 -43.12 33.89 30.55
CA ASN A 389 -43.17 33.95 32.02
C ASN A 389 -42.55 32.75 32.75
N LEU A 390 -41.63 32.03 32.12
CA LEU A 390 -40.87 30.93 32.74
C LEU A 390 -39.53 31.41 33.32
N SER A 391 -39.09 30.74 34.38
CA SER A 391 -37.78 30.91 35.01
C SER A 391 -37.15 29.55 35.25
N LEU A 392 -35.89 29.41 34.81
CA LEU A 392 -35.04 28.25 35.08
C LEU A 392 -33.65 28.76 35.48
N PRO A 393 -33.05 28.24 36.57
CA PRO A 393 -31.71 28.64 36.95
C PRO A 393 -30.70 28.40 35.81
N LEU A 394 -29.83 29.37 35.52
CA LEU A 394 -28.78 29.22 34.50
C LEU A 394 -27.85 28.04 34.80
N ALA A 395 -27.68 27.70 36.08
CA ALA A 395 -26.96 26.50 36.51
C ALA A 395 -27.62 25.20 36.03
N ALA A 396 -28.95 25.15 35.96
CA ALA A 396 -29.68 24.00 35.43
C ALA A 396 -29.47 23.88 33.91
N LEU A 397 -29.53 24.98 33.16
CA LEU A 397 -29.19 24.98 31.73
C LEU A 397 -27.74 24.53 31.47
N ASN A 398 -26.80 24.96 32.30
CA ASN A 398 -25.40 24.52 32.23
C ASN A 398 -25.23 23.03 32.55
N ALA A 399 -26.01 22.49 33.48
CA ALA A 399 -26.04 21.06 33.79
C ALA A 399 -26.60 20.26 32.60
N LEU A 400 -27.75 20.67 32.06
CA LEU A 400 -28.38 20.03 30.90
C LEU A 400 -27.47 20.04 29.67
N ARG A 401 -26.81 21.17 29.37
CA ARG A 401 -25.83 21.25 28.29
C ARG A 401 -24.70 20.22 28.47
N ARG A 402 -24.12 20.15 29.67
CA ARG A 402 -23.00 19.22 29.95
C ARG A 402 -23.45 17.78 29.81
N GLU A 403 -24.58 17.42 30.41
CA GLU A 403 -25.11 16.06 30.33
C GLU A 403 -25.48 15.65 28.89
N ALA A 404 -26.06 16.56 28.10
CA ALA A 404 -26.37 16.32 26.69
C ALA A 404 -25.10 16.05 25.88
N LEU A 405 -24.05 16.85 26.08
CA LEU A 405 -22.75 16.66 25.42
C LEU A 405 -22.03 15.40 25.89
N GLU A 406 -22.12 15.03 27.16
CA GLU A 406 -21.57 13.77 27.69
C GLU A 406 -22.28 12.57 27.05
N LYS A 407 -23.61 12.55 27.00
CA LYS A 407 -24.38 11.51 26.32
C LYS A 407 -24.05 11.42 24.82
N LEU A 408 -23.89 12.55 24.14
CA LEU A 408 -23.45 12.56 22.75
C LEU A 408 -22.03 11.99 22.59
N SER A 409 -21.12 12.29 23.52
CA SER A 409 -19.76 11.77 23.51
C SER A 409 -19.74 10.25 23.63
N VAL A 410 -20.57 9.68 24.50
CA VAL A 410 -20.75 8.22 24.61
C VAL A 410 -21.20 7.64 23.27
N GLN A 411 -22.26 8.18 22.66
CA GLN A 411 -22.76 7.70 21.37
C GLN A 411 -21.72 7.81 20.23
N ARG A 412 -20.87 8.84 20.24
CA ARG A 412 -19.80 9.01 19.25
C ARG A 412 -18.64 8.05 19.45
N GLN A 413 -18.47 7.49 20.65
CA GLN A 413 -17.41 6.54 20.98
C GLN A 413 -17.88 5.08 20.90
N GLU A 414 -19.18 4.84 20.71
CA GLU A 414 -19.73 3.50 20.57
C GLU A 414 -19.23 2.84 19.27
N PRO A 415 -18.60 1.66 19.36
CA PRO A 415 -18.18 0.93 18.17
C PRO A 415 -19.37 0.50 17.30
N PRO A 416 -19.18 0.40 15.98
CA PRO A 416 -20.22 -0.09 15.08
C PRO A 416 -20.55 -1.56 15.35
N ARG A 417 -21.83 -1.91 15.23
CA ARG A 417 -22.27 -3.32 15.28
C ARG A 417 -21.93 -4.00 13.95
N ARG A 418 -20.98 -4.93 13.97
CA ARG A 418 -20.51 -5.68 12.79
C ARG A 418 -20.60 -7.18 13.02
N ARG A 419 -20.78 -7.93 11.94
CA ARG A 419 -20.65 -9.39 11.97
C ARG A 419 -19.20 -9.77 12.26
N ALA A 420 -19.05 -10.82 13.06
CA ALA A 420 -17.77 -11.46 13.34
C ALA A 420 -17.87 -12.95 13.01
N GLY A 421 -16.75 -13.56 12.65
CA GLY A 421 -16.67 -14.99 12.36
C GLY A 421 -15.31 -15.56 12.75
N GLU A 422 -15.13 -16.84 12.49
CA GLU A 422 -13.90 -17.57 12.80
C GLU A 422 -13.05 -17.80 11.55
N TYR A 423 -11.73 -17.81 11.73
CA TYR A 423 -10.82 -18.14 10.65
C TYR A 423 -10.66 -19.64 10.50
N HIS A 424 -10.95 -20.15 9.31
CA HIS A 424 -10.67 -21.53 8.95
C HIS A 424 -9.70 -21.59 7.77
N ALA A 425 -8.58 -22.30 7.95
CA ALA A 425 -7.64 -22.55 6.87
C ALA A 425 -8.28 -23.35 5.72
N GLY A 426 -9.34 -24.12 6.01
CA GLY A 426 -10.06 -24.98 5.06
C GLY A 426 -9.27 -26.25 4.71
N ALA A 427 -9.77 -27.01 3.72
CA ALA A 427 -9.17 -28.28 3.33
C ALA A 427 -7.69 -28.12 2.89
N ARG A 428 -6.89 -29.13 3.26
CA ARG A 428 -5.51 -29.29 2.81
C ARG A 428 -5.48 -30.14 1.54
N TYR A 429 -4.81 -29.64 0.51
CA TYR A 429 -4.54 -30.41 -0.70
C TYR A 429 -3.25 -31.22 -0.53
N GLU A 430 -3.25 -32.46 -0.99
CA GLU A 430 -2.04 -33.27 -1.01
C GLU A 430 -1.03 -32.72 -2.01
N ASN A 431 0.24 -32.80 -1.64
CA ASN A 431 1.33 -32.41 -2.52
C ASN A 431 1.51 -33.43 -3.66
N ARG A 432 1.92 -32.94 -4.83
CA ARG A 432 2.37 -33.78 -5.95
C ARG A 432 3.54 -34.67 -5.53
N ARG A 433 3.61 -35.87 -6.12
CA ARG A 433 4.66 -36.85 -5.85
C ARG A 433 5.71 -36.91 -6.96
N GLU A 434 5.34 -36.48 -8.16
CA GLU A 434 6.22 -36.42 -9.32
C GLU A 434 7.31 -35.37 -9.13
N GLU A 435 8.45 -35.59 -9.78
CA GLU A 435 9.49 -34.56 -9.85
C GLU A 435 9.00 -33.37 -10.70
N PRO A 436 9.41 -32.14 -10.35
CA PRO A 436 8.99 -30.96 -11.09
C PRO A 436 9.55 -30.95 -12.51
N VAL A 437 8.70 -30.60 -13.46
CA VAL A 437 9.13 -30.38 -14.85
C VAL A 437 10.04 -29.15 -14.95
N LEU A 438 10.83 -29.06 -16.01
CA LEU A 438 11.64 -27.89 -16.28
C LEU A 438 10.83 -26.83 -17.05
N THR A 439 10.74 -25.62 -16.50
CA THR A 439 10.27 -24.43 -17.20
C THR A 439 11.39 -23.41 -17.31
N ILE A 440 11.30 -22.54 -18.30
CA ILE A 440 12.35 -21.55 -18.58
C ILE A 440 11.71 -20.19 -18.80
N SER A 441 12.33 -19.14 -18.29
CA SER A 441 12.07 -17.77 -18.72
C SER A 441 13.31 -17.23 -19.39
N VAL A 442 13.15 -16.64 -20.57
CA VAL A 442 14.20 -15.88 -21.24
C VAL A 442 13.94 -14.39 -21.08
N ARG A 443 14.99 -13.57 -21.19
CA ARG A 443 14.88 -12.11 -21.27
C ARG A 443 14.94 -11.60 -22.71
N ARG A 444 15.69 -12.29 -23.58
CA ARG A 444 15.86 -11.93 -25.00
C ARG A 444 15.51 -13.10 -25.90
N ALA A 445 14.93 -12.84 -27.07
CA ALA A 445 14.56 -13.86 -28.04
C ALA A 445 15.76 -14.73 -28.48
N GLU A 446 16.97 -14.16 -28.55
CA GLU A 446 18.20 -14.90 -28.90
C GLU A 446 18.56 -16.02 -27.92
N GLN A 447 18.09 -15.97 -26.67
CA GLN A 447 18.34 -17.02 -25.67
C GLN A 447 17.49 -18.27 -25.96
N LEU A 448 16.41 -18.15 -26.75
CA LEU A 448 15.57 -19.25 -27.16
C LEU A 448 16.15 -19.92 -28.42
N THR A 449 17.10 -20.83 -28.22
CA THR A 449 17.76 -21.59 -29.29
C THR A 449 17.11 -22.95 -29.52
N ASP A 450 17.30 -23.52 -30.71
CA ASP A 450 16.85 -24.88 -31.02
C ASP A 450 17.51 -25.92 -30.09
N GLU A 451 18.76 -25.68 -29.71
CA GLU A 451 19.48 -26.55 -28.76
C GLU A 451 18.81 -26.52 -27.37
N LEU A 452 18.36 -25.35 -26.92
CA LEU A 452 17.60 -25.22 -25.68
C LEU A 452 16.25 -25.95 -25.78
N LEU A 453 15.56 -25.83 -26.91
CA LEU A 453 14.29 -26.53 -27.16
C LEU A 453 14.45 -28.05 -27.23
N ARG A 454 15.59 -28.57 -27.73
CA ARG A 454 15.89 -30.01 -27.74
C ARG A 454 16.02 -30.61 -26.35
N LEU A 455 16.27 -29.80 -25.32
CA LEU A 455 16.25 -30.23 -23.92
C LEU A 455 14.83 -30.43 -23.36
N ARG A 456 13.79 -30.17 -24.18
CA ARG A 456 12.37 -30.42 -23.89
C ARG A 456 11.89 -29.78 -22.58
N PRO A 457 12.14 -28.48 -22.32
CA PRO A 457 11.44 -27.79 -21.24
C PRO A 457 9.93 -27.85 -21.52
N ALA A 458 9.10 -28.01 -20.49
CA ALA A 458 7.66 -28.10 -20.65
C ALA A 458 7.06 -26.79 -21.19
N LEU A 459 7.59 -25.66 -20.72
CA LEU A 459 7.13 -24.32 -21.08
C LEU A 459 8.30 -23.33 -21.06
N VAL A 460 8.38 -22.48 -22.09
CA VAL A 460 9.31 -21.35 -22.15
C VAL A 460 8.53 -20.04 -22.21
N TYR A 461 8.76 -19.17 -21.24
CA TYR A 461 8.20 -17.82 -21.19
C TYR A 461 9.12 -16.83 -21.89
N VAL A 462 8.57 -16.08 -22.84
CA VAL A 462 9.27 -15.01 -23.58
C VAL A 462 8.54 -13.68 -23.33
N PRO A 463 9.25 -12.56 -23.04
CA PRO A 463 8.62 -11.26 -22.85
C PRO A 463 7.82 -10.85 -24.09
N LEU A 464 6.65 -10.23 -23.90
CA LEU A 464 5.75 -9.83 -25.00
C LEU A 464 6.45 -9.03 -26.09
N ASP A 465 7.26 -8.03 -25.72
CA ASP A 465 7.95 -7.19 -26.69
C ASP A 465 8.98 -7.96 -27.52
N GLU A 466 9.69 -8.92 -26.91
CA GLU A 466 10.64 -9.79 -27.60
C GLU A 466 9.93 -10.78 -28.51
N LEU A 467 8.83 -11.36 -28.04
CA LEU A 467 8.07 -12.34 -28.81
C LEU A 467 7.36 -11.70 -30.00
N ALA A 468 6.82 -10.49 -29.84
CA ALA A 468 6.20 -9.73 -30.92
C ALA A 468 7.21 -9.25 -31.96
N ALA A 469 8.47 -8.97 -31.55
CA ALA A 469 9.56 -8.63 -32.47
C ALA A 469 10.13 -9.85 -33.21
N HIS A 470 9.95 -11.05 -32.66
CA HIS A 470 10.51 -12.32 -33.15
C HIS A 470 9.43 -13.39 -33.23
N LEU A 471 8.41 -13.15 -34.07
CA LEU A 471 7.22 -13.99 -34.19
C LEU A 471 7.53 -15.45 -34.55
N GLU A 472 8.64 -15.71 -35.23
CA GLU A 472 9.12 -17.07 -35.52
C GLU A 472 9.39 -17.89 -34.26
N LYS A 473 9.63 -17.24 -33.11
CA LYS A 473 9.84 -17.87 -31.80
C LYS A 473 8.54 -18.18 -31.07
N ALA A 474 7.39 -17.76 -31.58
CA ALA A 474 6.07 -18.02 -30.97
C ALA A 474 5.59 -19.47 -31.15
N VAL A 475 6.23 -20.23 -32.03
CA VAL A 475 5.87 -21.62 -32.31
C VAL A 475 6.73 -22.56 -31.45
N GLY A 476 6.06 -23.37 -30.63
CA GLY A 476 6.70 -24.38 -29.80
C GLY A 476 7.10 -25.65 -30.57
N THR A 477 7.48 -26.68 -29.81
CA THR A 477 7.73 -28.04 -30.33
C THR A 477 6.65 -28.99 -29.85
N GLU A 478 6.70 -30.26 -30.25
CA GLU A 478 5.81 -31.31 -29.73
C GLU A 478 5.85 -31.41 -28.18
N HIS A 479 6.99 -31.10 -27.56
CA HIS A 479 7.20 -31.26 -26.13
C HIS A 479 7.30 -29.93 -25.35
N THR A 480 7.44 -28.81 -26.05
CA THR A 480 7.69 -27.50 -25.44
C THR A 480 6.66 -26.50 -25.92
N SER A 481 5.86 -25.99 -24.98
CA SER A 481 4.97 -24.85 -25.25
C SER A 481 5.73 -23.53 -25.12
N ILE A 482 5.31 -22.53 -25.88
CA ILE A 482 5.76 -21.13 -25.72
C ILE A 482 4.65 -20.34 -25.04
N GLY A 483 5.01 -19.64 -23.97
CA GLY A 483 4.14 -18.71 -23.25
C GLY A 483 4.69 -17.29 -23.34
N VAL A 484 3.79 -16.32 -23.23
CA VAL A 484 4.17 -14.90 -23.19
C VAL A 484 4.26 -14.41 -21.75
N SER A 485 5.32 -13.67 -21.42
CA SER A 485 5.45 -12.96 -20.15
C SER A 485 4.99 -11.52 -20.31
N LEU A 486 4.01 -11.13 -19.49
CA LEU A 486 3.47 -9.77 -19.48
C LEU A 486 4.27 -8.87 -18.55
N PRO A 487 4.37 -7.56 -18.87
CA PRO A 487 5.07 -6.63 -18.01
C PRO A 487 4.38 -6.52 -16.64
N ARG A 488 5.18 -6.44 -15.57
CA ARG A 488 4.66 -6.21 -14.20
C ARG A 488 4.05 -4.81 -14.03
N VAL A 489 4.46 -3.88 -14.89
CA VAL A 489 3.93 -2.52 -14.95
C VAL A 489 3.64 -2.15 -16.40
N ALA A 490 2.42 -1.70 -16.67
CA ALA A 490 2.07 -0.98 -17.88
C ALA A 490 0.99 0.07 -17.55
N TRP A 491 1.18 1.28 -18.03
CA TRP A 491 0.23 2.37 -17.89
C TRP A 491 -0.92 2.23 -18.87
N ASP A 492 -2.07 2.85 -18.58
CA ASP A 492 -3.23 2.83 -19.48
C ASP A 492 -2.90 3.33 -20.90
N ARG A 493 -1.99 4.30 -21.03
CA ARG A 493 -1.51 4.79 -22.34
C ARG A 493 -0.72 3.74 -23.16
N GLU A 494 -0.18 2.72 -22.51
CA GLU A 494 0.59 1.63 -23.14
C GLU A 494 -0.31 0.44 -23.56
N TYR A 495 -1.55 0.37 -23.04
CA TYR A 495 -2.45 -0.77 -23.26
C TYR A 495 -2.83 -1.03 -24.72
N PRO A 496 -3.11 -0.01 -25.56
CA PRO A 496 -3.44 -0.26 -26.97
C PRO A 496 -2.35 -1.04 -27.71
N GLY A 497 -1.08 -0.64 -27.56
CA GLY A 497 0.05 -1.34 -28.16
C GLY A 497 0.32 -2.70 -27.52
N LEU A 498 0.07 -2.84 -26.22
CA LEU A 498 0.17 -4.12 -25.52
C LEU A 498 -0.87 -5.13 -26.05
N ARG A 499 -2.11 -4.68 -26.27
CA ARG A 499 -3.20 -5.51 -26.83
C ARG A 499 -2.87 -6.00 -28.22
N GLU A 500 -2.44 -5.11 -29.11
CA GLU A 500 -2.10 -5.46 -30.49
C GLU A 500 -1.04 -6.57 -30.53
N LYS A 501 0.04 -6.42 -29.75
CA LYS A 501 1.09 -7.44 -29.65
C LYS A 501 0.55 -8.76 -29.09
N LEU A 502 -0.35 -8.70 -28.10
CA LEU A 502 -0.95 -9.92 -27.54
C LEU A 502 -1.82 -10.66 -28.55
N GLU A 503 -2.62 -9.93 -29.33
CA GLU A 503 -3.44 -10.50 -30.40
C GLU A 503 -2.57 -11.16 -31.47
N GLN A 504 -1.45 -10.54 -31.85
CA GLN A 504 -0.47 -11.11 -32.79
C GLN A 504 0.10 -12.44 -32.28
N VAL A 505 0.63 -12.50 -31.06
CA VAL A 505 1.21 -13.75 -30.54
C VAL A 505 0.12 -14.81 -30.28
N ARG A 506 -1.11 -14.39 -29.92
CA ARG A 506 -2.24 -15.30 -29.76
C ARG A 506 -2.62 -15.96 -31.07
N ALA A 507 -2.64 -15.21 -32.18
CA ALA A 507 -2.94 -15.72 -33.51
C ALA A 507 -1.94 -16.78 -33.98
N LEU A 508 -0.70 -16.75 -33.49
CA LEU A 508 0.34 -17.76 -33.75
C LEU A 508 0.24 -18.99 -32.85
N GLY A 509 -0.78 -19.07 -32.00
CA GLY A 509 -1.06 -20.24 -31.18
C GLY A 509 -0.44 -20.21 -29.79
N VAL A 510 0.17 -19.11 -29.34
CA VAL A 510 0.60 -18.94 -27.94
C VAL A 510 -0.64 -19.00 -27.06
N LYS A 511 -0.63 -19.88 -26.06
CA LYS A 511 -1.81 -20.14 -25.19
C LYS A 511 -1.62 -19.64 -23.77
N ASP A 512 -0.40 -19.54 -23.29
CA ASP A 512 -0.11 -19.23 -21.89
C ASP A 512 0.36 -17.78 -21.73
N ALA A 513 -0.18 -17.08 -20.73
CA ALA A 513 0.27 -15.75 -20.33
C ALA A 513 0.71 -15.76 -18.86
N LEU A 514 1.95 -15.35 -18.62
CA LEU A 514 2.55 -15.21 -17.29
C LEU A 514 2.32 -13.78 -16.77
N LEU A 515 1.63 -13.67 -15.64
CA LEU A 515 1.08 -12.43 -15.08
C LEU A 515 1.75 -12.08 -13.75
N GLY A 516 2.41 -10.94 -13.68
CA GLY A 516 3.05 -10.46 -12.44
C GLY A 516 2.30 -9.35 -11.71
N ASN A 517 1.11 -8.94 -12.16
CA ASN A 517 0.29 -7.90 -11.54
C ASN A 517 -1.20 -8.09 -11.85
N LEU A 518 -2.08 -7.64 -10.94
CA LEU A 518 -3.53 -7.76 -11.10
C LEU A 518 -4.08 -7.06 -12.35
N GLY A 519 -3.51 -5.92 -12.76
CA GLY A 519 -3.97 -5.16 -13.93
C GLY A 519 -3.84 -5.91 -15.25
N MET A 520 -3.06 -6.99 -15.31
CA MET A 520 -2.87 -7.81 -16.52
C MET A 520 -3.93 -8.93 -16.66
N PHE A 521 -4.71 -9.21 -15.62
CA PHE A 521 -5.71 -10.29 -15.64
C PHE A 521 -6.82 -10.04 -16.67
N PRO A 522 -7.44 -8.84 -16.75
CA PRO A 522 -8.56 -8.62 -17.65
C PRO A 522 -8.19 -8.86 -19.12
N ILE A 523 -7.13 -8.22 -19.60
CA ILE A 523 -6.70 -8.34 -21.00
C ILE A 523 -6.26 -9.76 -21.38
N ALA A 524 -5.53 -10.45 -20.51
CA ALA A 524 -5.13 -11.83 -20.77
C ALA A 524 -6.34 -12.78 -20.82
N ARG A 525 -7.33 -12.57 -19.96
CA ARG A 525 -8.57 -13.36 -19.94
C ARG A 525 -9.43 -13.09 -21.18
N GLU A 526 -9.59 -11.82 -21.57
CA GLU A 526 -10.38 -11.42 -22.73
C GLU A 526 -9.85 -12.03 -24.03
N LEU A 527 -8.53 -12.07 -24.19
CA LEU A 527 -7.86 -12.68 -25.35
C LEU A 527 -7.76 -14.22 -25.26
N GLY A 528 -8.35 -14.82 -24.23
CA GLY A 528 -8.46 -16.27 -24.07
C GLY A 528 -7.13 -16.97 -23.78
N PHE A 529 -6.21 -16.31 -23.06
CA PHE A 529 -5.00 -16.95 -22.55
C PHE A 529 -5.29 -17.82 -21.33
N THR A 530 -4.50 -18.89 -21.19
CA THR A 530 -4.33 -19.63 -19.95
C THR A 530 -3.50 -18.78 -19.00
N LEU A 531 -4.10 -18.44 -17.85
CA LEU A 531 -3.50 -17.52 -16.90
C LEU A 531 -2.52 -18.25 -15.98
N ARG A 532 -1.28 -17.78 -15.92
CA ARG A 532 -0.24 -18.27 -15.00
C ARG A 532 0.30 -17.11 -14.18
N GLY A 533 0.40 -17.28 -12.86
CA GLY A 533 0.90 -16.24 -11.97
C GLY A 533 2.42 -16.24 -11.89
N ASP A 534 3.03 -15.07 -11.91
CA ASP A 534 4.46 -14.88 -11.69
C ASP A 534 4.80 -14.42 -10.27
N PHE A 535 6.09 -14.39 -9.94
CA PHE A 535 6.59 -13.96 -8.62
C PHE A 535 6.14 -12.54 -8.23
N GLY A 536 5.81 -11.67 -9.20
CA GLY A 536 5.30 -10.32 -8.94
C GLY A 536 3.94 -10.26 -8.25
N LEU A 537 3.18 -11.36 -8.23
CA LEU A 537 1.94 -11.51 -7.47
C LEU A 537 2.16 -11.82 -5.98
N GLU A 538 3.42 -12.11 -5.61
CA GLU A 538 3.87 -12.26 -4.23
C GLU A 538 3.11 -13.28 -3.39
N ILE A 539 2.78 -14.42 -4.00
CA ILE A 539 2.02 -15.48 -3.33
C ILE A 539 2.87 -16.08 -2.21
N TYR A 540 2.41 -15.84 -0.97
CA TYR A 540 3.15 -16.16 0.27
C TYR A 540 2.46 -17.21 1.17
N ASN A 541 1.18 -17.51 0.93
CA ASN A 541 0.38 -18.43 1.74
C ASN A 541 -0.67 -19.19 0.92
N ALA A 542 -1.28 -20.21 1.52
CA ALA A 542 -2.26 -21.06 0.86
C ALA A 542 -3.60 -20.36 0.61
N GLN A 543 -3.96 -19.34 1.41
CA GLN A 543 -5.19 -18.57 1.17
C GLN A 543 -5.08 -17.69 -0.07
N ALA A 544 -3.89 -17.11 -0.32
CA ALA A 544 -3.60 -16.39 -1.55
C ALA A 544 -3.71 -17.33 -2.78
N LEU A 545 -3.15 -18.55 -2.71
CA LEU A 545 -3.31 -19.55 -3.78
C LEU A 545 -4.79 -19.86 -4.07
N LYS A 546 -5.62 -20.01 -3.02
CA LYS A 546 -7.07 -20.25 -3.17
C LYS A 546 -7.78 -19.06 -3.83
N GLU A 547 -7.41 -17.84 -3.48
CA GLU A 547 -8.00 -16.64 -4.07
C GLU A 547 -7.57 -16.48 -5.54
N TYR A 548 -6.30 -16.70 -5.86
CA TYR A 548 -5.84 -16.66 -7.24
C TYR A 548 -6.39 -17.80 -8.11
N LYS A 549 -6.66 -18.98 -7.52
CA LYS A 549 -7.40 -20.05 -8.20
C LYS A 549 -8.82 -19.60 -8.55
N ARG A 550 -9.50 -18.89 -7.64
CA ARG A 550 -10.82 -18.30 -7.90
C ARG A 550 -10.77 -17.27 -9.04
N LEU A 551 -9.65 -16.56 -9.18
CA LEU A 551 -9.40 -15.63 -10.29
C LEU A 551 -9.02 -16.31 -11.63
N GLY A 552 -8.89 -17.64 -11.65
CA GLY A 552 -8.70 -18.44 -12.86
C GLY A 552 -7.25 -18.83 -13.18
N LEU A 553 -6.30 -18.60 -12.27
CA LEU A 553 -4.93 -19.09 -12.47
C LEU A 553 -4.91 -20.62 -12.57
N GLN A 554 -4.11 -21.15 -13.50
CA GLN A 554 -3.82 -22.59 -13.61
C GLN A 554 -2.55 -22.98 -12.85
N SER A 555 -1.55 -22.11 -12.89
CA SER A 555 -0.31 -22.26 -12.12
C SER A 555 0.14 -20.94 -11.52
N ALA A 556 1.04 -20.99 -10.54
CA ALA A 556 1.64 -19.80 -9.97
C ALA A 556 3.08 -20.02 -9.47
N THR A 557 3.96 -19.07 -9.77
CA THR A 557 5.29 -18.99 -9.18
C THR A 557 5.17 -18.46 -7.75
N LEU A 558 5.67 -19.23 -6.78
CA LEU A 558 5.66 -18.81 -5.38
C LEU A 558 6.72 -17.73 -5.12
N SER A 559 6.49 -16.88 -4.11
CA SER A 559 7.48 -15.88 -3.72
C SER A 559 8.83 -16.53 -3.39
N PHE A 560 9.91 -15.99 -3.95
CA PHE A 560 11.27 -16.44 -3.65
C PHE A 560 11.79 -15.93 -2.30
N GLU A 561 10.96 -15.24 -1.52
CA GLU A 561 11.19 -14.91 -0.11
C GLU A 561 10.69 -16.00 0.86
N LEU A 562 10.08 -17.09 0.37
CA LEU A 562 9.71 -18.25 1.18
C LEU A 562 10.88 -19.23 1.34
N LYS A 563 10.93 -19.94 2.48
CA LYS A 563 11.78 -21.11 2.69
C LYS A 563 11.22 -22.36 2.01
N LEU A 564 12.08 -23.32 1.67
CA LEU A 564 11.63 -24.63 1.15
C LEU A 564 10.69 -25.35 2.12
N ALA A 565 10.94 -25.25 3.42
CA ALA A 565 10.06 -25.84 4.44
C ALA A 565 8.66 -25.21 4.42
N GLN A 566 8.57 -23.88 4.27
CA GLN A 566 7.29 -23.18 4.14
C GLN A 566 6.59 -23.62 2.85
N ILE A 567 7.31 -23.64 1.72
CA ILE A 567 6.78 -24.08 0.42
C ILE A 567 6.26 -25.52 0.50
N ARG A 568 7.00 -26.45 1.11
CA ARG A 568 6.56 -27.84 1.32
C ARG A 568 5.26 -27.90 2.10
N ASP A 569 5.15 -27.11 3.16
CA ASP A 569 4.02 -27.14 4.08
C ASP A 569 2.76 -26.45 3.51
N LEU A 570 2.90 -25.55 2.52
CA LEU A 570 1.78 -24.90 1.82
C LEU A 570 0.77 -25.93 1.26
N SER A 571 -0.51 -25.65 1.48
CA SER A 571 -1.61 -26.36 0.83
C SER A 571 -1.80 -25.86 -0.61
N LYS A 572 -1.24 -26.59 -1.56
CA LYS A 572 -1.17 -26.18 -2.97
C LYS A 572 -2.42 -26.60 -3.73
N CYS A 573 -3.36 -25.68 -3.91
CA CYS A 573 -4.57 -25.91 -4.68
C CYS A 573 -4.40 -25.67 -6.19
N LEU A 574 -3.21 -25.21 -6.61
CA LEU A 574 -2.78 -24.90 -7.97
C LEU A 574 -1.43 -25.56 -8.24
N ASP A 575 -1.08 -25.70 -9.52
CA ASP A 575 0.29 -26.03 -9.90
C ASP A 575 1.23 -24.91 -9.45
N THR A 576 2.18 -25.22 -8.58
CA THR A 576 3.14 -24.23 -8.09
C THR A 576 4.50 -24.41 -8.74
N GLU A 577 5.10 -23.29 -9.11
CA GLU A 577 6.43 -23.20 -9.71
C GLU A 577 7.41 -22.52 -8.74
N LEU A 578 8.68 -22.92 -8.79
CA LEU A 578 9.77 -22.33 -8.01
C LEU A 578 10.90 -21.86 -8.92
N ILE A 579 11.43 -20.65 -8.72
CA ILE A 579 12.65 -20.21 -9.40
C ILE A 579 13.84 -20.93 -8.77
N THR A 580 14.61 -21.67 -9.55
CA THR A 580 15.76 -22.43 -9.04
C THR A 580 17.09 -21.96 -9.60
N TYR A 581 17.08 -21.12 -10.64
CA TYR A 581 18.25 -20.51 -11.25
C TYR A 581 17.99 -19.07 -11.70
N GLY A 582 19.04 -18.24 -11.71
CA GLY A 582 19.05 -16.94 -12.39
C GLY A 582 19.38 -15.77 -11.47
N ARG A 583 19.56 -14.57 -12.03
CA ARG A 583 19.67 -13.37 -11.20
C ARG A 583 18.27 -12.90 -10.82
N LEU A 584 17.94 -13.01 -9.53
CA LEU A 584 16.63 -12.58 -9.03
C LEU A 584 16.42 -11.08 -9.28
N PRO A 585 15.24 -10.66 -9.81
CA PRO A 585 14.88 -9.26 -9.89
C PRO A 585 14.72 -8.63 -8.51
N LEU A 586 15.37 -7.48 -8.27
CA LEU A 586 15.40 -6.82 -6.97
C LEU A 586 14.56 -5.54 -6.92
N MET A 587 14.58 -4.73 -7.97
CA MET A 587 13.84 -3.47 -8.03
C MET A 587 13.38 -3.19 -9.46
N LEU A 588 12.10 -2.87 -9.63
CA LEU A 588 11.56 -2.30 -10.86
C LEU A 588 11.38 -0.79 -10.69
N MET A 589 12.00 0.00 -11.56
CA MET A 589 12.12 1.45 -11.42
C MET A 589 11.55 2.16 -12.64
N GLU A 590 10.71 3.17 -12.40
CA GLU A 590 10.20 4.05 -13.45
C GLU A 590 11.28 5.01 -13.95
N ASN A 591 12.00 5.64 -13.02
CA ASN A 591 13.05 6.59 -13.37
C ASN A 591 14.33 5.86 -13.87
N CYS A 592 14.75 6.16 -15.10
CA CYS A 592 15.89 5.53 -15.74
C CYS A 592 17.24 6.02 -15.18
N ILE A 593 17.84 5.24 -14.29
CA ILE A 593 19.13 5.57 -13.67
C ILE A 593 20.30 5.53 -14.65
N ILE A 594 20.18 4.77 -15.75
CA ILE A 594 21.20 4.72 -16.82
C ILE A 594 21.25 6.07 -17.55
N ARG A 595 20.08 6.61 -17.94
CA ARG A 595 19.98 7.90 -18.62
C ARG A 595 20.37 9.04 -17.69
N ASN A 596 19.98 8.99 -16.41
CA ASN A 596 20.36 10.03 -15.43
C ASN A 596 21.87 10.16 -15.26
N ARG A 597 22.63 9.06 -15.42
CA ARG A 597 24.09 9.09 -15.38
C ARG A 597 24.69 9.72 -16.65
N THR A 598 24.17 9.35 -17.82
CA THR A 598 24.87 9.56 -19.10
C THR A 598 24.26 10.65 -19.99
N GLY A 599 23.07 11.14 -19.66
CA GLY A 599 22.28 12.06 -20.49
C GLY A 599 21.65 11.41 -21.73
N SER A 600 21.97 10.15 -22.03
CA SER A 600 21.55 9.45 -23.25
C SER A 600 21.05 8.02 -22.95
N CYS A 601 20.36 7.40 -23.92
CA CYS A 601 19.93 6.02 -23.76
C CYS A 601 21.13 5.08 -23.94
N GLY A 602 21.48 4.34 -22.88
CA GLY A 602 22.58 3.37 -22.87
C GLY A 602 22.16 1.97 -22.43
N CYS A 603 20.87 1.63 -22.51
CA CYS A 603 20.31 0.41 -21.93
C CYS A 603 20.81 -0.90 -22.59
N GLN A 604 21.36 -0.81 -23.80
CA GLN A 604 21.96 -1.96 -24.51
C GLN A 604 23.39 -2.28 -24.04
N ASN A 605 24.03 -1.34 -23.32
CA ASN A 605 25.38 -1.54 -22.81
C ASN A 605 25.37 -2.36 -21.52
N THR A 606 26.54 -2.85 -21.13
CA THR A 606 26.74 -3.43 -19.79
C THR A 606 26.66 -2.34 -18.73
N ASN A 607 25.62 -2.41 -17.90
CA ASN A 607 25.35 -1.46 -16.84
C ASN A 607 25.42 -2.17 -15.50
N ILE A 608 26.44 -1.85 -14.70
CA ILE A 608 26.68 -2.45 -13.38
C ILE A 608 26.68 -1.36 -12.31
N LEU A 609 25.79 -1.52 -11.34
CA LEU A 609 25.72 -0.71 -10.14
C LEU A 609 26.42 -1.44 -8.99
N THR A 610 27.38 -0.79 -8.35
CA THR A 610 28.21 -1.38 -7.29
C THR A 610 27.93 -0.70 -5.97
N ASP A 611 27.69 -1.49 -4.93
CA ASP A 611 27.44 -0.99 -3.58
C ASP A 611 28.74 -0.74 -2.80
N ARG A 612 28.60 -0.17 -1.59
CA ARG A 612 29.74 0.07 -0.68
C ARG A 612 30.49 -1.19 -0.20
N LYS A 613 29.95 -2.38 -0.41
CA LYS A 613 30.58 -3.67 -0.08
C LYS A 613 31.26 -4.30 -1.31
N GLY A 614 31.22 -3.64 -2.47
CA GLY A 614 31.76 -4.16 -3.72
C GLY A 614 30.84 -5.14 -4.45
N ALA A 615 29.60 -5.34 -3.99
CA ALA A 615 28.64 -6.19 -4.68
C ALA A 615 28.15 -5.52 -5.97
N ARG A 616 28.20 -6.26 -7.09
CA ARG A 616 27.98 -5.77 -8.45
C ARG A 616 26.60 -6.18 -8.97
N PHE A 617 25.65 -5.25 -9.04
CA PHE A 617 24.27 -5.47 -9.45
C PHE A 617 24.06 -5.05 -10.91
N PRO A 618 23.66 -5.97 -11.81
CA PRO A 618 23.29 -5.59 -13.17
C PRO A 618 22.04 -4.72 -13.19
N VAL A 619 22.06 -3.65 -14.00
CA VAL A 619 20.89 -2.82 -14.30
C VAL A 619 20.51 -3.09 -15.75
N VAL A 620 19.28 -3.53 -15.97
CA VAL A 620 18.79 -3.91 -17.30
C VAL A 620 17.56 -3.10 -17.70
N SER A 621 17.27 -3.03 -18.99
CA SER A 621 15.99 -2.50 -19.48
C SER A 621 14.85 -3.43 -19.08
N ALA A 622 13.71 -2.81 -18.75
CA ALA A 622 12.41 -3.44 -18.57
C ALA A 622 11.37 -2.77 -19.52
N PRO A 623 10.24 -3.43 -19.82
CA PRO A 623 9.22 -2.91 -20.73
C PRO A 623 8.74 -1.49 -20.38
N GLY A 624 8.47 -0.69 -21.41
CA GLY A 624 8.04 0.71 -21.28
C GLY A 624 9.13 1.69 -20.83
N CYS A 625 10.37 1.48 -21.30
CA CYS A 625 11.53 2.33 -20.98
C CYS A 625 11.88 2.37 -19.47
N ARG A 626 11.60 1.28 -18.75
CA ARG A 626 11.88 1.14 -17.31
C ARG A 626 13.25 0.50 -17.08
N ASN A 627 13.73 0.53 -15.84
CA ASN A 627 14.94 -0.18 -15.43
C ASN A 627 14.64 -1.23 -14.37
N GLU A 628 15.35 -2.36 -14.44
CA GLU A 628 15.28 -3.41 -13.44
C GLU A 628 16.68 -3.68 -12.88
N LEU A 629 16.79 -3.65 -11.56
CA LEU A 629 18.01 -4.01 -10.84
C LEU A 629 17.97 -5.51 -10.56
N LEU A 630 19.00 -6.24 -10.99
CA LEU A 630 19.13 -7.68 -10.76
C LEU A 630 20.10 -7.97 -9.62
N ASN A 631 19.94 -9.13 -8.99
CA ASN A 631 20.81 -9.56 -7.90
C ASN A 631 22.28 -9.67 -8.35
N SER A 632 23.19 -9.36 -7.45
CA SER A 632 24.64 -9.39 -7.70
C SER A 632 25.19 -10.80 -7.87
N GLN A 633 24.48 -11.81 -7.37
CA GLN A 633 24.81 -13.23 -7.54
C GLN A 633 23.67 -14.00 -8.22
N LYS A 634 24.02 -15.03 -8.98
CA LYS A 634 23.05 -15.96 -9.56
C LYS A 634 22.50 -16.86 -8.46
N LEU A 635 21.19 -17.03 -8.39
CA LEU A 635 20.59 -18.15 -7.69
C LEU A 635 21.03 -19.44 -8.39
N PHE A 636 21.45 -20.44 -7.62
CA PHE A 636 21.82 -21.75 -8.15
C PHE A 636 21.45 -22.83 -7.14
N LEU A 637 20.66 -23.82 -7.58
CA LEU A 637 20.17 -24.92 -6.75
C LEU A 637 20.33 -26.29 -7.42
N ALA A 638 21.02 -26.41 -8.55
CA ALA A 638 21.15 -27.69 -9.27
C ALA A 638 21.81 -28.79 -8.43
N ASP A 639 22.82 -28.44 -7.63
CA ASP A 639 23.50 -29.34 -6.67
C ASP A 639 22.72 -29.55 -5.36
N ARG A 640 21.53 -28.96 -5.25
CA ARG A 640 20.59 -29.12 -4.13
C ARG A 640 19.22 -29.62 -4.61
N ALA A 641 19.18 -30.30 -5.76
CA ALA A 641 17.93 -30.74 -6.37
C ALA A 641 17.08 -31.64 -5.45
N ALA A 642 17.73 -32.48 -4.64
CA ALA A 642 17.06 -33.33 -3.66
C ALA A 642 16.21 -32.56 -2.64
N ASP A 643 16.56 -31.29 -2.34
CA ASP A 643 15.88 -30.49 -1.32
C ASP A 643 14.53 -29.95 -1.80
N TYR A 644 14.32 -29.79 -3.11
CA TYR A 644 13.08 -29.21 -3.66
C TYR A 644 12.32 -30.13 -4.62
N ARG A 645 12.92 -31.18 -5.19
CA ARG A 645 12.21 -32.08 -6.13
C ARG A 645 11.00 -32.79 -5.52
N ARG A 646 10.94 -32.94 -4.19
CA ARG A 646 9.88 -33.66 -3.47
C ARG A 646 9.02 -32.78 -2.56
N ILE A 647 9.02 -31.46 -2.75
CA ILE A 647 8.20 -30.54 -1.93
C ILE A 647 6.82 -30.24 -2.54
N GLY A 648 6.42 -30.99 -3.58
CA GLY A 648 5.11 -30.88 -4.22
C GLY A 648 5.01 -29.78 -5.27
N LEU A 649 6.12 -29.46 -5.96
CA LEU A 649 6.13 -28.48 -7.05
C LEU A 649 5.65 -29.13 -8.35
N TRP A 650 4.97 -28.35 -9.20
CA TRP A 650 4.75 -28.73 -10.59
C TRP A 650 6.01 -28.50 -11.43
N ALA A 651 6.65 -27.34 -11.26
CA ALA A 651 7.77 -26.92 -12.09
C ALA A 651 8.90 -26.27 -11.30
N GLN A 652 10.11 -26.44 -11.83
CA GLN A 652 11.30 -25.67 -11.48
C GLN A 652 11.66 -24.76 -12.65
N ARG A 653 11.83 -23.47 -12.36
CA ARG A 653 12.05 -22.45 -13.37
C ARG A 653 13.48 -21.97 -13.41
N LEU A 654 14.08 -22.00 -14.59
CA LEU A 654 15.33 -21.30 -14.89
C LEU A 654 15.01 -19.89 -15.41
N LEU A 655 15.35 -18.86 -14.62
CA LEU A 655 15.14 -17.47 -15.00
C LEU A 655 16.40 -16.90 -15.66
N PHE A 656 16.51 -17.00 -16.98
CA PHE A 656 17.62 -16.43 -17.74
C PHE A 656 17.47 -14.92 -17.89
N THR A 657 18.55 -14.21 -17.61
CA THR A 657 18.61 -12.74 -17.55
C THR A 657 19.81 -12.21 -18.31
N THR A 658 21.01 -12.39 -17.76
CA THR A 658 22.28 -11.90 -18.31
C THR A 658 23.05 -12.98 -19.07
N GLU A 659 22.57 -14.22 -19.04
CA GLU A 659 23.18 -15.37 -19.72
C GLU A 659 23.18 -15.18 -21.24
N ASN A 660 24.26 -15.59 -21.90
CA ASN A 660 24.25 -15.73 -23.35
C ASN A 660 23.56 -17.07 -23.78
N PRO A 661 23.22 -17.24 -25.06
CA PRO A 661 22.48 -18.43 -25.51
C PRO A 661 23.18 -19.77 -25.21
N ARG A 662 24.51 -19.83 -25.28
CA ARG A 662 25.28 -21.04 -24.96
C ARG A 662 25.22 -21.36 -23.46
N GLU A 663 25.36 -20.35 -22.61
CA GLU A 663 25.22 -20.52 -21.17
C GLU A 663 23.82 -21.03 -20.80
N CYS A 664 22.75 -20.53 -21.44
CA CYS A 664 21.38 -21.01 -21.21
C CYS A 664 21.26 -22.53 -21.40
N VAL A 665 21.82 -23.06 -22.49
CA VAL A 665 21.84 -24.51 -22.78
C VAL A 665 22.64 -25.26 -21.71
N GLN A 666 23.85 -24.80 -21.40
CA GLN A 666 24.73 -25.46 -20.42
C GLN A 666 24.09 -25.52 -19.02
N VAL A 667 23.41 -24.46 -18.62
CA VAL A 667 22.64 -24.41 -17.37
C VAL A 667 21.50 -25.41 -17.42
N ALA A 668 20.69 -25.40 -18.49
CA ALA A 668 19.57 -26.33 -18.61
C ALA A 668 20.03 -27.80 -18.58
N GLN A 669 21.11 -28.14 -19.28
CA GLN A 669 21.75 -29.46 -19.21
C GLN A 669 22.16 -29.81 -17.77
N ARG A 670 22.73 -28.86 -17.02
CA ARG A 670 23.08 -29.08 -15.61
C ARG A 670 21.87 -29.46 -14.75
N TYR A 671 20.72 -28.80 -14.94
CA TYR A 671 19.49 -29.10 -14.18
C TYR A 671 18.82 -30.40 -14.59
N LEU A 672 19.13 -30.91 -15.79
CA LEU A 672 18.75 -32.24 -16.28
C LEU A 672 19.79 -33.32 -15.98
N GLU A 673 20.84 -33.01 -15.20
CA GLU A 673 21.94 -33.93 -14.87
C GLU A 673 22.75 -34.40 -16.08
N GLN A 674 22.71 -33.65 -17.19
CA GLN A 674 23.40 -33.92 -18.45
C GLN A 674 24.67 -33.07 -18.63
N GLY A 675 25.11 -32.35 -17.59
CA GLY A 675 26.26 -31.47 -17.65
C GLY A 675 26.81 -31.07 -16.28
N SER A 676 27.97 -30.40 -16.30
CA SER A 676 28.74 -30.01 -15.10
C SER A 676 28.86 -28.50 -14.88
N TRP A 677 28.17 -27.69 -15.71
CA TRP A 677 28.23 -26.23 -15.62
C TRP A 677 27.85 -25.74 -14.21
N THR A 678 28.62 -24.79 -13.67
CA THR A 678 28.40 -24.16 -12.36
C THR A 678 28.82 -22.69 -12.46
N PRO A 679 28.04 -21.75 -11.89
CA PRO A 679 28.44 -20.34 -11.87
C PRO A 679 29.63 -20.12 -10.92
N ASN A 680 30.53 -19.20 -11.27
CA ASN A 680 31.67 -18.85 -10.41
C ASN A 680 31.24 -18.31 -9.04
N GLU A 681 30.24 -17.44 -9.03
CA GLU A 681 29.65 -16.88 -7.81
C GLU A 681 28.13 -17.09 -7.82
N TYR A 682 27.59 -17.60 -6.72
CA TYR A 682 26.18 -17.86 -6.60
C TYR A 682 25.68 -17.79 -5.16
N THR A 683 24.36 -17.68 -5.04
CA THR A 683 23.61 -17.71 -3.79
C THR A 683 22.58 -18.84 -3.80
N ARG A 684 22.14 -19.24 -2.61
CA ARG A 684 20.97 -20.12 -2.41
C ARG A 684 19.66 -19.34 -2.31
N GLY A 685 19.72 -18.03 -2.50
CA GLY A 685 18.59 -17.13 -2.27
C GLY A 685 18.16 -17.16 -0.80
N LEU A 686 16.85 -17.06 -0.59
CA LEU A 686 16.23 -17.03 0.74
C LEU A 686 15.64 -18.39 1.14
N TYR A 687 15.75 -19.40 0.29
CA TYR A 687 15.14 -20.72 0.46
C TYR A 687 15.58 -21.49 1.72
N TYR A 688 16.74 -21.13 2.29
CA TYR A 688 17.32 -21.75 3.49
C TYR A 688 17.49 -20.78 4.66
N ARG A 689 17.11 -19.50 4.50
CA ARG A 689 17.32 -18.45 5.50
C ARG A 689 15.99 -17.84 5.92
N ASP A 690 15.88 -17.39 7.16
CA ASP A 690 14.72 -16.63 7.58
C ASP A 690 14.69 -15.27 6.86
N VAL A 691 13.49 -14.90 6.45
CA VAL A 691 13.15 -13.55 6.03
C VAL A 691 12.27 -13.00 7.13
N GLU A 692 12.77 -11.98 7.80
CA GLU A 692 11.98 -11.30 8.83
C GLU A 692 10.85 -10.50 8.19
#